data_AF-A0A5C8U731-F1
#
_entry.id   AF-A0A5C8U731-F1
#
_cell.length_a   1.000
_cell.length_b   1.000
_cell.length_c   1.000
_cell.angle_alpha   90.00
_cell.angle_beta   90.00
_cell.angle_gamma   90.00
#
_symmetry.space_group_name_H-M   'P 1'
#
loop_
_entity.id
_entity.type
_entity.pdbx_description
1 polymer ?
#
loop_
_entity_poly.entity_id
_entity_poly.type
_entity_poly.pdbx_seq_one_letter_code
_entity_poly.pdbx_strand_id
1 'polypeptide(L)'
;MLSLSFTPLIPWPVLAGFGIVVAVFAVLAIVARGRTALLRAVALALVLAALANPSLVREDREPVKDVAAIIVDRSGSQTLGDRPQMTDQVKAELERRFGGLANIEPRFIDVQDAKDGDDGTKLFTALSQSLADVPPERLAGVVMLTDGVVHDIPASLEALGIKAPLHVLVTGHPDERDRQIKMLEAPRFGIVGKDLTIRAEVQERGGTGSATVTVRRDGEELGRKTFPTGQPFSLTTKIEHGGPNVVEIEVEPLPGELTTVNNRAVLPIEGIREKLRVLLVSGEPHQGERTWRNLLKSDANVDLVHFTILRPPEKQDGTPISELSLIAFPTRELFVQKIKDFDLIIFDRYANQSVLPSAYFDNIVRYVREGGALLVAAGPEFASPMSLARTRLSSVLPGEPNGKVVEQAFKAAITDVGTRHPVTRALPGSESKPPAWGDWLRIVSAQSRPGVQPILSGASNLPLLNLSREEKGRVALMLSDQSWLWARGYQQGGPYLDLLRRLAHWLMKEPGLEEEALRAQTTGRGREVRVERQTMKETAEPVTVTGPTGNARTLDLTQAEPGLFTAAFEAEQLGLHTLRSGNLVAFVSVGPANPRELADVFSDTERLKAVAESSGGTIRRLADANGATTVPRLQAVRGGRLGGADWIGFRPSDSANILGVEVYPLALGLWALAALALAVLAMWLVEGRRGRAA
;
A
#
# COMPACT_ATOMS: atom_id res chain seq x y z
N MET A 1 49.59 -22.94 -23.42
CA MET A 1 50.74 -22.04 -23.73
C MET A 1 52.04 -22.69 -23.24
N LEU A 2 53.20 -22.34 -23.81
CA LEU A 2 54.52 -22.83 -23.39
C LEU A 2 55.25 -21.71 -22.61
N SER A 3 55.60 -21.96 -21.36
CA SER A 3 56.39 -21.03 -20.53
C SER A 3 57.64 -21.72 -20.01
N LEU A 4 58.71 -20.95 -19.80
CA LEU A 4 59.96 -21.45 -19.24
C LEU A 4 59.99 -21.11 -17.73
N SER A 5 60.05 -22.14 -16.89
CA SER A 5 60.09 -21.99 -15.43
C SER A 5 61.37 -22.60 -14.85
N PHE A 6 62.00 -21.91 -13.91
CA PHE A 6 63.21 -22.37 -13.22
C PHE A 6 62.84 -22.87 -11.82
N THR A 7 63.06 -24.16 -11.56
CA THR A 7 62.78 -24.80 -10.27
C THR A 7 64.07 -25.38 -9.70
N PRO A 8 65.00 -24.53 -9.22
CA PRO A 8 66.33 -24.97 -8.84
C PRO A 8 66.28 -25.99 -7.70
N LEU A 9 67.14 -27.00 -7.76
CA LEU A 9 67.24 -28.06 -6.75
C LEU A 9 67.81 -27.56 -5.41
N ILE A 10 68.39 -26.36 -5.43
CA ILE A 10 68.97 -25.67 -4.27
C ILE A 10 68.43 -24.23 -4.19
N PRO A 11 68.40 -23.60 -3.01
CA PRO A 11 67.95 -22.22 -2.87
C PRO A 11 68.70 -21.25 -3.80
N TRP A 12 67.98 -20.28 -4.38
CA TRP A 12 68.55 -19.28 -5.31
C TRP A 12 69.83 -18.60 -4.82
N PRO A 13 69.97 -18.19 -3.54
CA PRO A 13 71.21 -17.59 -3.05
C PRO A 13 72.42 -18.54 -3.10
N VAL A 14 72.19 -19.83 -2.85
CA VAL A 14 73.23 -20.86 -2.87
C VAL A 14 73.65 -21.15 -4.32
N LEU A 15 72.68 -21.22 -5.25
CA LEU A 15 72.94 -21.37 -6.68
C LEU A 15 73.75 -20.18 -7.23
N ALA A 16 73.38 -18.95 -6.86
CA ALA A 16 74.12 -17.75 -7.23
C ALA A 16 75.55 -17.76 -6.65
N GLY A 17 75.72 -18.19 -5.39
CA GLY A 17 77.02 -18.39 -4.76
C GLY A 17 77.90 -19.39 -5.50
N PHE A 18 77.36 -20.57 -5.86
CA PHE A 18 78.08 -21.54 -6.70
C PHE A 18 78.38 -20.99 -8.09
N GLY A 19 77.48 -20.21 -8.67
CA GLY A 19 77.69 -19.52 -9.94
C GLY A 19 78.90 -18.60 -9.91
N ILE A 20 79.05 -17.80 -8.86
CA ILE A 20 80.21 -16.91 -8.66
C ILE A 20 81.50 -17.72 -8.52
N VAL A 21 81.49 -18.78 -7.71
CA VAL A 21 82.65 -19.65 -7.50
C VAL A 21 83.09 -20.30 -8.82
N VAL A 22 82.15 -20.86 -9.57
CA VAL A 22 82.40 -21.46 -10.89
C VAL A 22 82.95 -20.42 -11.87
N ALA A 23 82.41 -19.19 -11.88
CA ALA A 23 82.91 -18.12 -12.74
C ALA A 23 84.36 -17.73 -12.39
N VAL A 24 84.69 -17.59 -11.11
CA VAL A 24 86.06 -17.31 -10.65
C VAL A 24 87.02 -18.43 -11.07
N PHE A 25 86.66 -19.69 -10.83
CA PHE A 25 87.49 -20.83 -11.24
C PHE A 25 87.62 -20.96 -12.76
N ALA A 26 86.56 -20.65 -13.52
CA ALA A 26 86.60 -20.66 -14.98
C ALA A 26 87.57 -19.58 -15.51
N VAL A 27 87.50 -18.35 -14.98
CA VAL A 27 88.42 -17.26 -15.35
C VAL A 27 89.86 -17.62 -15.00
N LEU A 28 90.12 -18.10 -13.78
CA LEU A 28 91.46 -18.54 -13.37
C LEU A 28 92.00 -19.68 -14.24
N ALA A 29 91.16 -20.67 -14.57
CA ALA A 29 91.54 -21.78 -15.43
C ALA A 29 91.85 -21.34 -16.87
N ILE A 30 91.07 -20.40 -17.42
CA ILE A 30 91.29 -19.83 -18.75
C ILE A 30 92.60 -19.04 -18.81
N VAL A 31 92.89 -18.25 -17.78
CA VAL A 31 94.15 -17.50 -17.69
C VAL A 31 95.36 -18.44 -17.54
N ALA A 32 95.24 -19.52 -16.75
CA ALA A 32 96.36 -20.43 -16.48
C ALA A 32 96.62 -21.48 -17.58
N ARG A 33 95.58 -21.97 -18.28
CA ARG A 33 95.68 -23.09 -19.22
C ARG A 33 95.12 -22.80 -20.62
N GLY A 34 94.70 -21.56 -20.89
CA GLY A 34 94.25 -21.12 -22.21
C GLY A 34 92.99 -21.84 -22.72
N ARG A 35 92.88 -22.00 -24.05
CA ARG A 35 91.67 -22.48 -24.75
C ARG A 35 91.12 -23.83 -24.27
N THR A 36 91.93 -24.70 -23.66
CA THR A 36 91.48 -25.98 -23.13
C THR A 36 90.62 -25.86 -21.87
N ALA A 37 90.76 -24.76 -21.11
CA ALA A 37 89.93 -24.50 -19.93
C ALA A 37 88.48 -24.09 -20.28
N LEU A 38 88.22 -23.76 -21.55
CA LEU A 38 86.87 -23.44 -22.02
C LEU A 38 85.95 -24.67 -21.93
N LEU A 39 86.50 -25.88 -22.09
CA LEU A 39 85.76 -27.13 -21.91
C LEU A 39 85.38 -27.37 -20.43
N ARG A 40 86.25 -26.99 -19.48
CA ARG A 40 85.92 -27.01 -18.03
C ARG A 40 84.81 -26.03 -17.71
N ALA A 41 84.87 -24.82 -18.26
CA ALA A 41 83.83 -23.81 -18.07
C ALA A 41 82.47 -24.30 -18.61
N VAL A 42 82.45 -24.94 -19.79
CA VAL A 42 81.23 -25.53 -20.37
C VAL A 42 80.69 -26.68 -19.51
N ALA A 43 81.54 -27.58 -19.03
CA ALA A 43 81.12 -28.67 -18.16
C ALA A 43 80.52 -28.15 -16.84
N LEU A 44 81.17 -27.18 -16.20
CA LEU A 44 80.67 -26.55 -14.97
C LEU A 44 79.39 -25.74 -15.21
N ALA A 45 79.26 -25.08 -16.36
CA ALA A 45 78.03 -24.38 -16.74
C ALA A 45 76.86 -25.35 -16.95
N LEU A 46 77.10 -26.52 -17.53
CA LEU A 46 76.09 -27.58 -17.65
C LEU A 46 75.67 -28.14 -16.29
N VAL A 47 76.61 -28.27 -15.33
CA VAL A 47 76.28 -28.63 -13.94
C VAL A 47 75.42 -27.55 -13.28
N LEU A 48 75.76 -26.27 -13.43
CA LEU A 48 74.95 -25.17 -12.92
C LEU A 48 73.56 -25.13 -13.55
N ALA A 49 73.45 -25.38 -14.86
CA ALA A 49 72.16 -25.48 -15.55
C ALA A 49 71.33 -26.68 -15.04
N ALA A 50 71.97 -27.81 -14.74
CA ALA A 50 71.33 -28.96 -14.10
C ALA A 50 70.80 -28.62 -12.70
N LEU A 51 71.57 -27.87 -11.90
CA LEU A 51 71.14 -27.40 -10.58
C LEU A 51 70.03 -26.34 -10.66
N ALA A 52 70.03 -25.51 -11.70
CA ALA A 52 69.00 -24.51 -11.96
C ALA A 52 67.67 -25.14 -12.44
N ASN A 53 67.73 -26.36 -12.96
CA ASN A 53 66.59 -27.15 -13.43
C ASN A 53 65.55 -26.35 -14.23
N PRO A 54 65.92 -25.76 -15.39
CA PRO A 54 64.95 -25.19 -16.31
C PRO A 54 63.94 -26.25 -16.75
N SER A 55 62.68 -25.89 -16.70
CA SER A 55 61.55 -26.74 -17.07
C SER A 55 60.65 -26.01 -18.05
N LEU A 56 60.17 -26.74 -19.06
CA LEU A 56 59.20 -26.25 -20.02
C LEU A 56 57.82 -26.63 -19.50
N VAL A 57 57.01 -25.63 -19.15
CA VAL A 57 55.67 -25.82 -18.62
C VAL A 57 54.68 -25.63 -19.77
N ARG A 58 53.95 -26.70 -20.10
CA ARG A 58 52.85 -26.66 -21.05
C ARG A 58 51.55 -26.72 -20.27
N GLU A 59 50.83 -25.60 -20.27
CA GLU A 59 49.50 -25.51 -19.68
C GLU A 59 48.45 -25.77 -20.76
N ASP A 60 47.59 -26.76 -20.51
CA ASP A 60 46.39 -27.01 -21.29
C ASP A 60 45.21 -26.29 -20.64
N ARG A 61 44.63 -25.33 -21.37
CA ARG A 61 43.65 -24.38 -20.85
C ARG A 61 42.38 -24.50 -21.67
N GLU A 62 41.25 -24.75 -21.01
CA GLU A 62 39.93 -24.67 -21.63
C GLU A 62 39.31 -23.30 -21.33
N PRO A 63 39.03 -22.48 -22.35
CA PRO A 63 38.43 -21.16 -22.14
C PRO A 63 37.02 -21.31 -21.58
N VAL A 64 36.75 -20.61 -20.48
CA VAL A 64 35.42 -20.59 -19.87
C VAL A 64 34.62 -19.46 -20.49
N LYS A 65 33.34 -19.68 -20.78
CA LYS A 65 32.46 -18.63 -21.29
C LYS A 65 32.31 -17.52 -20.24
N ASP A 66 32.46 -16.28 -20.67
CA ASP A 66 32.15 -15.13 -19.83
C ASP A 66 30.63 -14.91 -19.79
N VAL A 67 30.15 -14.20 -18.77
CA VAL A 67 28.72 -13.93 -18.59
C VAL A 67 28.41 -12.49 -19.00
N ALA A 68 27.35 -12.28 -19.77
CA ALA A 68 26.73 -10.97 -19.93
C ALA A 68 25.38 -10.97 -19.20
N ALA A 69 25.15 -10.00 -18.31
CA ALA A 69 23.88 -9.88 -17.61
C ALA A 69 22.93 -8.97 -18.40
N ILE A 70 21.76 -9.46 -18.78
CA ILE A 70 20.71 -8.70 -19.45
C ILE A 70 19.56 -8.54 -18.47
N ILE A 71 19.42 -7.35 -17.91
CA ILE A 71 18.33 -6.99 -17.01
C ILE A 71 17.18 -6.44 -17.86
N VAL A 72 16.04 -7.12 -17.82
CA VAL A 72 14.81 -6.73 -18.51
C VAL A 72 13.83 -6.20 -17.48
N ASP A 73 13.56 -4.90 -17.56
CA ASP A 73 12.58 -4.26 -16.72
C ASP A 73 11.16 -4.69 -17.12
N ARG A 74 10.36 -5.11 -16.14
CA ARG A 74 8.95 -5.51 -16.24
C ARG A 74 8.12 -4.85 -15.14
N SER A 75 8.60 -3.72 -14.63
CA SER A 75 7.88 -2.85 -13.69
C SER A 75 6.59 -2.28 -14.31
N GLY A 76 5.76 -1.65 -13.47
CA GLY A 76 4.54 -0.99 -13.90
C GLY A 76 4.77 0.04 -15.01
N SER A 77 5.89 0.78 -14.99
CA SER A 77 6.20 1.78 -16.02
C SER A 77 6.51 1.16 -17.39
N GLN A 78 6.91 -0.11 -17.45
CA GLN A 78 7.11 -0.87 -18.69
C GLN A 78 5.82 -1.41 -19.30
N THR A 79 4.70 -1.30 -18.59
CA THR A 79 3.39 -1.71 -19.12
C THR A 79 2.71 -0.62 -19.96
N LEU A 80 3.30 0.57 -20.01
CA LEU A 80 2.72 1.76 -20.64
C LEU A 80 2.96 1.80 -22.15
N GLY A 81 1.94 2.21 -22.91
CA GLY A 81 2.02 2.36 -24.37
C GLY A 81 2.45 1.08 -25.10
N ASP A 82 3.38 1.21 -26.04
CA ASP A 82 3.97 0.12 -26.84
C ASP A 82 5.26 -0.47 -26.23
N ARG A 83 5.66 0.00 -25.03
CA ARG A 83 6.88 -0.46 -24.34
C ARG A 83 6.93 -1.97 -24.08
N PRO A 84 5.84 -2.69 -23.74
CA PRO A 84 5.91 -4.15 -23.56
C PRO A 84 6.34 -4.86 -24.85
N GLN A 85 5.73 -4.46 -25.97
CA GLN A 85 5.98 -5.05 -27.28
C GLN A 85 7.40 -4.73 -27.76
N MET A 86 7.84 -3.49 -27.54
CA MET A 86 9.21 -3.06 -27.81
C MET A 86 10.23 -3.86 -26.98
N THR A 87 9.96 -4.03 -25.68
CA THR A 87 10.82 -4.78 -24.76
C THR A 87 10.96 -6.24 -25.22
N ASP A 88 9.85 -6.88 -25.59
CA ASP A 88 9.85 -8.26 -26.09
C ASP A 88 10.59 -8.40 -27.42
N GLN A 89 10.39 -7.48 -28.36
CA GLN A 89 11.09 -7.46 -29.64
C GLN A 89 12.61 -7.30 -29.45
N VAL A 90 13.03 -6.38 -28.58
CA VAL A 90 14.45 -6.14 -28.31
C VAL A 90 15.08 -7.31 -27.56
N LYS A 91 14.37 -7.91 -26.58
CA LYS A 91 14.82 -9.12 -25.89
C LYS A 91 15.08 -10.26 -26.86
N ALA A 92 14.12 -10.57 -27.74
CA ALA A 92 14.25 -11.63 -28.75
C ALA A 92 15.41 -11.36 -29.74
N GLU A 93 15.60 -10.11 -30.15
CA GLU A 93 16.70 -9.73 -31.04
C GLU A 93 18.07 -9.79 -30.33
N LEU A 94 18.14 -9.44 -29.04
CA LEU A 94 19.34 -9.62 -28.24
C LEU A 94 19.68 -11.10 -28.07
N GLU A 95 18.71 -11.96 -27.75
CA GLU A 95 18.88 -13.41 -27.67
C GLU A 95 19.47 -13.97 -28.98
N ARG A 96 18.91 -13.56 -30.12
CA ARG A 96 19.40 -13.94 -31.45
C ARG A 96 20.84 -13.48 -31.71
N ARG A 97 21.19 -12.24 -31.34
CA ARG A 97 22.53 -11.67 -31.55
C ARG A 97 23.58 -12.27 -30.62
N PHE A 98 23.24 -12.53 -29.36
CA PHE A 98 24.14 -13.19 -28.42
C PHE A 98 24.40 -14.65 -28.81
N GLY A 99 23.45 -15.34 -29.44
CA GLY A 99 23.68 -16.67 -30.03
C GLY A 99 24.82 -16.73 -31.06
N GLY A 100 25.21 -15.59 -31.65
CA GLY A 100 26.37 -15.47 -32.53
C GLY A 100 27.72 -15.28 -31.84
N LEU A 101 27.76 -15.08 -30.52
CA LEU A 101 28.98 -14.84 -29.74
C LEU A 101 29.39 -16.11 -28.99
N ALA A 102 30.36 -16.86 -29.51
CA ALA A 102 30.76 -18.16 -28.94
C ALA A 102 31.32 -18.11 -27.51
N ASN A 103 31.88 -16.96 -27.10
CA ASN A 103 32.63 -16.80 -25.85
C ASN A 103 31.82 -16.13 -24.72
N ILE A 104 30.59 -15.70 -24.99
CA ILE A 104 29.76 -14.96 -24.02
C ILE A 104 28.42 -15.68 -23.86
N GLU A 105 28.06 -15.98 -22.61
CA GLU A 105 26.78 -16.55 -22.22
C GLU A 105 25.85 -15.44 -21.71
N PRO A 106 24.74 -15.15 -22.40
CA PRO A 106 23.78 -14.17 -21.94
C PRO A 106 22.90 -14.74 -20.82
N ARG A 107 22.77 -14.02 -19.71
CA ARG A 107 21.83 -14.32 -18.63
C ARG A 107 20.73 -13.27 -18.61
N PHE A 108 19.52 -13.64 -19.02
CA PHE A 108 18.35 -12.77 -18.98
C PHE A 108 17.69 -12.83 -17.61
N ILE A 109 17.43 -11.66 -17.02
CA ILE A 109 16.76 -11.51 -15.73
C ILE A 109 15.60 -10.54 -15.92
N ASP A 110 14.37 -11.05 -15.83
CA ASP A 110 13.17 -10.21 -15.82
C ASP A 110 12.94 -9.67 -14.40
N VAL A 111 12.90 -8.34 -14.24
CA VAL A 111 12.71 -7.65 -12.96
C VAL A 111 11.30 -7.11 -12.90
N GLN A 112 10.52 -7.58 -11.93
CA GLN A 112 9.15 -7.11 -11.69
C GLN A 112 9.11 -6.20 -10.46
N ASP A 113 8.04 -5.42 -10.33
CA ASP A 113 7.79 -4.65 -9.12
C ASP A 113 7.74 -5.56 -7.89
N ALA A 114 8.31 -5.07 -6.79
CA ALA A 114 8.19 -5.76 -5.52
C ALA A 114 6.71 -5.89 -5.14
N LYS A 115 6.25 -7.11 -4.85
CA LYS A 115 4.86 -7.36 -4.45
C LYS A 115 4.45 -6.62 -3.16
N ASP A 116 5.42 -6.24 -2.34
CA ASP A 116 5.28 -5.74 -0.97
C ASP A 116 5.79 -4.29 -0.77
N GLY A 117 5.62 -3.35 -1.72
CA GLY A 117 5.98 -1.94 -1.47
C GLY A 117 5.89 -0.97 -2.65
N ASP A 118 5.98 0.33 -2.34
CA ASP A 118 6.09 1.45 -3.31
C ASP A 118 7.55 1.87 -3.52
N ASP A 119 8.45 0.89 -3.55
CA ASP A 119 9.88 1.17 -3.54
C ASP A 119 10.43 1.55 -4.93
N GLY A 120 9.56 1.52 -5.93
CA GLY A 120 9.87 1.73 -7.34
C GLY A 120 10.76 0.65 -7.96
N THR A 121 11.22 0.92 -9.18
CA THR A 121 12.02 0.03 -10.01
C THR A 121 13.45 -0.13 -9.47
N LYS A 122 13.78 -1.34 -9.01
CA LYS A 122 15.09 -1.70 -8.40
C LYS A 122 15.94 -2.61 -9.28
N LEU A 123 16.55 -2.06 -10.33
CA LEU A 123 17.33 -2.86 -11.29
C LEU A 123 18.72 -3.23 -10.75
N PHE A 124 19.37 -2.37 -9.97
CA PHE A 124 20.73 -2.64 -9.47
C PHE A 124 20.73 -3.69 -8.36
N THR A 125 19.70 -3.70 -7.53
CA THR A 125 19.49 -4.73 -6.50
C THR A 125 19.32 -6.10 -7.16
N ALA A 126 18.48 -6.18 -8.21
CA ALA A 126 18.30 -7.42 -8.98
C ALA A 126 19.59 -7.83 -9.68
N LEU A 127 20.34 -6.88 -10.25
CA LEU A 127 21.65 -7.13 -10.85
C LEU A 127 22.64 -7.74 -9.84
N SER A 128 22.81 -7.13 -8.67
CA SER A 128 23.70 -7.65 -7.63
C SER A 128 23.31 -9.05 -7.13
N GLN A 129 22.01 -9.31 -6.97
CA GLN A 129 21.52 -10.65 -6.61
C GLN A 129 21.77 -11.68 -7.71
N SER A 130 21.59 -11.30 -8.98
CA SER A 130 21.79 -12.18 -10.13
C SER A 130 23.26 -12.52 -10.41
N LEU A 131 24.18 -11.72 -9.88
CA LEU A 131 25.63 -11.89 -10.06
C LEU A 131 26.30 -12.54 -8.84
N ALA A 132 25.56 -12.93 -7.81
CA ALA A 132 26.12 -13.50 -6.58
C ALA A 132 26.93 -14.80 -6.80
N ASP A 133 26.62 -15.54 -7.85
CA ASP A 133 27.28 -16.80 -8.27
C ASP A 133 28.33 -16.59 -9.39
N VAL A 134 28.48 -15.37 -9.91
CA VAL A 134 29.41 -15.04 -11.00
C VAL A 134 30.60 -14.26 -10.45
N PRO A 135 31.84 -14.78 -10.59
CA PRO A 135 33.04 -14.03 -10.23
C PRO A 135 33.10 -12.70 -11.02
N PRO A 136 33.45 -11.56 -10.38
CA PRO A 136 33.50 -10.26 -11.05
C PRO A 136 34.40 -10.22 -12.31
N GLU A 137 35.46 -11.03 -12.33
CA GLU A 137 36.39 -11.17 -13.44
C GLU A 137 35.75 -11.81 -14.70
N ARG A 138 34.67 -12.60 -14.54
CA ARG A 138 33.95 -13.30 -15.63
C ARG A 138 32.81 -12.49 -16.22
N LEU A 139 32.53 -11.29 -15.70
CA LEU A 139 31.44 -10.45 -16.19
C LEU A 139 31.91 -9.63 -17.39
N ALA A 140 31.45 -9.99 -18.59
CA ALA A 140 31.83 -9.32 -19.83
C ALA A 140 31.11 -7.97 -20.05
N GLY A 141 29.93 -7.78 -19.46
CA GLY A 141 29.14 -6.55 -19.57
C GLY A 141 27.73 -6.72 -19.02
N VAL A 142 27.06 -5.60 -18.80
CA VAL A 142 25.66 -5.52 -18.36
C VAL A 142 24.86 -4.75 -19.40
N VAL A 143 23.69 -5.26 -19.76
CA VAL A 143 22.69 -4.57 -20.58
C VAL A 143 21.43 -4.39 -19.75
N MET A 144 20.96 -3.16 -19.57
CA MET A 144 19.66 -2.87 -18.96
C MET A 144 18.69 -2.42 -20.05
N LEU A 145 17.53 -3.08 -20.11
CA LEU A 145 16.40 -2.71 -20.95
C LEU A 145 15.32 -2.13 -20.02
N THR A 146 15.16 -0.80 -20.03
CA THR A 146 14.32 -0.03 -19.09
C THR A 146 13.86 1.26 -19.75
N ASP A 147 12.97 2.04 -19.15
CA ASP A 147 12.56 3.38 -19.59
C ASP A 147 13.51 4.45 -19.04
N GLY A 148 14.48 4.03 -18.21
CA GLY A 148 15.53 4.88 -17.65
C GLY A 148 15.18 5.49 -16.30
N VAL A 149 13.97 5.24 -15.79
CA VAL A 149 13.49 5.71 -14.49
C VAL A 149 13.77 4.63 -13.44
N VAL A 150 15.01 4.57 -12.97
CA VAL A 150 15.46 3.59 -11.96
C VAL A 150 15.59 4.26 -10.59
N HIS A 151 15.14 3.59 -9.52
CA HIS A 151 15.05 4.15 -8.18
C HIS A 151 16.19 3.72 -7.23
N ASP A 152 17.05 2.79 -7.65
CA ASP A 152 18.19 2.29 -6.88
C ASP A 152 19.55 2.53 -7.57
N ILE A 153 19.68 3.66 -8.27
CA ILE A 153 20.93 4.04 -8.96
C ILE A 153 22.07 4.23 -7.94
N PRO A 154 23.17 3.46 -8.02
CA PRO A 154 24.29 3.58 -7.10
C PRO A 154 25.16 4.80 -7.44
N ALA A 155 26.02 5.22 -6.52
CA ALA A 155 27.00 6.27 -6.77
C ALA A 155 28.04 5.87 -7.85
N SER A 156 28.43 4.60 -7.91
CA SER A 156 29.25 4.01 -8.97
C SER A 156 29.02 2.50 -9.07
N LEU A 157 29.31 1.89 -10.23
CA LEU A 157 29.25 0.43 -10.39
C LEU A 157 30.34 -0.31 -9.59
N GLU A 158 31.47 0.34 -9.38
CA GLU A 158 32.59 -0.21 -8.61
C GLU A 158 32.21 -0.42 -7.14
N ALA A 159 31.32 0.42 -6.60
CA ALA A 159 30.77 0.23 -5.26
C ALA A 159 29.95 -1.08 -5.12
N LEU A 160 29.43 -1.60 -6.23
CA LEU A 160 28.77 -2.91 -6.32
C LEU A 160 29.73 -4.04 -6.69
N GLY A 161 31.04 -3.77 -6.79
CA GLY A 161 32.05 -4.73 -7.21
C GLY A 161 32.03 -5.06 -8.71
N ILE A 162 31.32 -4.28 -9.52
CA ILE A 162 31.13 -4.52 -10.96
C ILE A 162 32.18 -3.74 -11.76
N LYS A 163 33.05 -4.46 -12.48
CA LYS A 163 34.13 -3.90 -13.32
C LYS A 163 33.85 -4.06 -14.83
N ALA A 164 32.58 -4.13 -15.21
CA ALA A 164 32.13 -4.38 -16.57
C ALA A 164 31.35 -3.18 -17.13
N PRO A 165 31.32 -2.98 -18.47
CA PRO A 165 30.57 -1.88 -19.07
C PRO A 165 29.05 -2.07 -18.86
N LEU A 166 28.35 -0.99 -18.53
CA LEU A 166 26.90 -0.92 -18.45
C LEU A 166 26.32 -0.23 -19.68
N HIS A 167 25.57 -0.99 -20.48
CA HIS A 167 24.78 -0.46 -21.58
C HIS A 167 23.32 -0.34 -21.17
N VAL A 168 22.74 0.84 -21.36
CA VAL A 168 21.32 1.10 -21.07
C VAL A 168 20.59 1.33 -22.39
N LEU A 169 19.60 0.48 -22.65
CA LEU A 169 18.70 0.55 -23.79
C LEU A 169 17.36 1.08 -23.28
N VAL A 170 17.07 2.33 -23.60
CA VAL A 170 15.91 3.05 -23.12
C VAL A 170 14.70 2.78 -24.04
N THR A 171 13.64 2.19 -23.49
CA THR A 171 12.34 2.01 -24.15
C THR A 171 11.51 3.30 -24.05
N GLY A 172 10.60 3.50 -25.00
CA GLY A 172 9.82 4.74 -25.10
C GLY A 172 10.30 5.67 -26.22
N HIS A 173 9.54 6.75 -26.43
CA HIS A 173 9.67 7.66 -27.58
C HIS A 173 10.13 9.06 -27.14
N PRO A 174 10.81 9.83 -28.01
CA PRO A 174 11.23 11.20 -27.68
C PRO A 174 10.07 12.21 -27.62
N ASP A 175 8.96 11.93 -28.31
CA ASP A 175 7.75 12.75 -28.42
C ASP A 175 6.60 12.25 -27.52
N GLU A 176 6.95 11.54 -26.44
CA GLU A 176 6.00 11.08 -25.42
C GLU A 176 5.16 12.23 -24.85
N ARG A 177 3.86 11.96 -24.73
CA ARG A 177 2.85 12.90 -24.22
C ARG A 177 2.19 12.27 -23.01
N ASP A 178 2.03 13.06 -21.95
CA ASP A 178 1.35 12.62 -20.74
C ASP A 178 0.73 13.82 -20.02
N ARG A 179 -0.40 13.61 -19.36
CA ARG A 179 -1.12 14.59 -18.57
C ARG A 179 -1.57 13.96 -17.25
N GLN A 180 -0.87 14.32 -16.18
CA GLN A 180 -1.18 13.84 -14.84
C GLN A 180 -1.76 14.92 -13.93
N ILE A 181 -2.54 14.49 -12.94
CA ILE A 181 -2.95 15.35 -11.84
C ILE A 181 -2.06 15.13 -10.62
N LYS A 182 -1.43 16.21 -10.17
CA LYS A 182 -0.58 16.22 -8.98
C LYS A 182 -1.31 16.93 -7.84
N MET A 183 -1.51 16.22 -6.73
CA MET A 183 -2.08 16.80 -5.52
C MET A 183 -1.03 17.62 -4.78
N LEU A 184 -1.33 18.90 -4.51
CA LEU A 184 -0.48 19.79 -3.72
C LEU A 184 -0.95 19.86 -2.27
N GLU A 185 -2.26 19.91 -2.06
CA GLU A 185 -2.90 19.91 -0.76
C GLU A 185 -4.10 18.96 -0.78
N ALA A 186 -3.99 17.88 -0.02
CA ALA A 186 -4.93 16.77 0.04
C ALA A 186 -5.36 16.53 1.50
N PRO A 187 -6.31 17.33 2.03
CA PRO A 187 -6.74 17.18 3.42
C PRO A 187 -7.38 15.81 3.65
N ARG A 188 -6.99 15.15 4.75
CA ARG A 188 -7.55 13.84 5.13
C ARG A 188 -8.80 13.93 5.99
N PHE A 189 -9.08 15.11 6.53
CA PHE A 189 -10.20 15.35 7.45
C PHE A 189 -10.95 16.61 7.02
N GLY A 190 -12.27 16.57 7.16
CA GLY A 190 -13.12 17.74 6.95
C GLY A 190 -14.28 17.77 7.94
N ILE A 191 -14.81 18.95 8.21
CA ILE A 191 -15.94 19.11 9.13
C ILE A 191 -17.24 18.96 8.34
N VAL A 192 -18.14 18.07 8.79
CA VAL A 192 -19.45 17.87 8.17
C VAL A 192 -20.20 19.20 8.08
N GLY A 193 -20.71 19.51 6.88
CA GLY A 193 -21.45 20.74 6.60
C GLY A 193 -20.59 21.96 6.28
N LYS A 194 -19.26 21.87 6.36
CA LYS A 194 -18.33 22.94 6.01
C LYS A 194 -17.64 22.68 4.67
N ASP A 195 -17.20 23.78 4.06
CA ASP A 195 -16.42 23.75 2.82
C ASP A 195 -14.96 23.38 3.12
N LEU A 196 -14.41 22.54 2.26
CA LEU A 196 -13.03 22.07 2.29
C LEU A 196 -12.35 22.44 0.97
N THR A 197 -11.15 23.02 1.07
CA THR A 197 -10.36 23.40 -0.09
C THR A 197 -9.30 22.34 -0.38
N ILE A 198 -9.24 21.90 -1.64
CA ILE A 198 -8.27 20.95 -2.17
C ILE A 198 -7.42 21.70 -3.21
N ARG A 199 -6.10 21.54 -3.17
CA ARG A 199 -5.20 22.14 -4.16
C ARG A 199 -4.53 21.07 -5.00
N ALA A 200 -4.58 21.25 -6.32
CA ALA A 200 -4.00 20.35 -7.29
C ALA A 200 -3.36 21.13 -8.42
N GLU A 201 -2.56 20.46 -9.23
CA GLU A 201 -1.90 20.99 -10.42
C GLU A 201 -2.04 19.94 -11.53
N VAL A 202 -2.45 20.36 -12.73
CA VAL A 202 -2.39 19.49 -13.90
C VAL A 202 -1.01 19.65 -14.51
N GLN A 203 -0.19 18.60 -14.46
CA GLN A 203 1.10 18.57 -15.13
C GLN A 203 0.93 17.96 -16.52
N GLU A 204 1.58 18.57 -17.50
CA GLU A 204 1.40 18.20 -18.89
C GLU A 204 2.71 18.35 -19.65
N ARG A 205 3.04 17.34 -20.46
CA ARG A 205 4.13 17.42 -21.43
C ARG A 205 3.59 17.15 -22.83
N GLY A 206 3.88 18.07 -23.75
CA GLY A 206 3.48 17.94 -25.15
C GLY A 206 1.98 18.13 -25.42
N GLY A 207 1.18 18.69 -24.51
CA GLY A 207 -0.26 18.89 -24.73
C GLY A 207 -0.67 20.30 -25.18
N THR A 208 -1.90 20.70 -24.82
CA THR A 208 -2.60 21.92 -25.24
C THR A 208 -2.42 23.14 -24.31
N GLY A 209 -1.77 23.00 -23.15
CA GLY A 209 -1.58 24.09 -22.18
C GLY A 209 -2.79 24.40 -21.28
N SER A 210 -3.90 23.67 -21.46
CA SER A 210 -5.10 23.77 -20.65
C SER A 210 -5.83 22.42 -20.62
N ALA A 211 -6.49 22.13 -19.50
CA ALA A 211 -7.19 20.87 -19.31
C ALA A 211 -8.51 21.07 -18.56
N THR A 212 -9.55 20.36 -18.98
CA THR A 212 -10.83 20.30 -18.27
C THR A 212 -10.77 19.24 -17.18
N VAL A 213 -11.10 19.67 -15.96
CA VAL A 213 -11.10 18.85 -14.75
C VAL A 213 -12.55 18.67 -14.29
N THR A 214 -12.95 17.41 -14.13
CA THR A 214 -14.23 16.99 -13.57
C THR A 214 -14.03 16.61 -12.12
N VAL A 215 -14.87 17.14 -11.23
CA VAL A 215 -14.85 16.79 -9.81
C VAL A 215 -16.11 16.00 -9.48
N ARG A 216 -15.93 14.81 -8.91
CA ARG A 216 -17.01 14.00 -8.38
C ARG A 216 -16.83 13.79 -6.88
N ARG A 217 -17.92 13.72 -6.14
CA ARG A 217 -17.93 13.35 -4.73
C ARG A 217 -18.92 12.21 -4.54
N ASP A 218 -18.44 11.09 -4.02
CA ASP A 218 -19.24 9.87 -3.81
C ASP A 218 -19.97 9.39 -5.08
N GLY A 219 -19.39 9.67 -6.26
CA GLY A 219 -19.96 9.36 -7.57
C GLY A 219 -20.89 10.43 -8.14
N GLU A 220 -21.26 11.45 -7.38
CA GLU A 220 -22.03 12.60 -7.86
C GLU A 220 -21.11 13.64 -8.52
N GLU A 221 -21.40 14.02 -9.77
CA GLU A 221 -20.63 15.04 -10.49
C GLU A 221 -20.96 16.43 -9.93
N LEU A 222 -20.00 17.06 -9.25
CA LEU A 222 -20.14 18.42 -8.69
C LEU A 222 -19.97 19.49 -9.78
N GLY A 223 -19.24 19.17 -10.85
CA GLY A 223 -19.09 20.02 -12.03
C GLY A 223 -17.77 19.84 -12.77
N ARG A 224 -17.62 20.58 -13.87
CA ARG A 224 -16.42 20.62 -14.72
C ARG A 224 -15.87 22.02 -14.82
N LYS A 225 -14.55 22.17 -14.71
CA LYS A 225 -13.85 23.45 -14.81
C LYS A 225 -12.56 23.29 -15.60
N THR A 226 -12.22 24.28 -16.41
CA THR A 226 -10.96 24.29 -17.18
C THR A 226 -9.90 25.09 -16.45
N PHE A 227 -8.71 24.51 -16.33
CA PHE A 227 -7.56 25.12 -15.68
C PHE A 227 -6.34 25.15 -16.62
N PRO A 228 -5.46 26.17 -16.51
CA PRO A 228 -4.17 26.16 -17.20
C PRO A 228 -3.27 25.06 -16.63
N THR A 229 -2.52 24.37 -17.48
CA THR A 229 -1.57 23.32 -17.05
C THR A 229 -0.28 23.92 -16.52
N GLY A 230 0.41 23.21 -15.62
CA GLY A 230 1.62 23.66 -14.94
C GLY A 230 1.40 24.77 -13.91
N GLN A 231 0.13 25.06 -13.56
CA GLN A 231 -0.22 26.03 -12.53
C GLN A 231 -1.11 25.39 -11.45
N PRO A 232 -0.85 25.67 -10.17
CA PRO A 232 -1.74 25.27 -9.08
C PRO A 232 -3.14 25.87 -9.22
N PHE A 233 -4.17 25.06 -8.97
CA PHE A 233 -5.56 25.49 -8.86
C PHE A 233 -6.19 24.96 -7.56
N SER A 234 -7.30 25.59 -7.15
CA SER A 234 -8.04 25.23 -5.94
C SER A 234 -9.47 24.80 -6.27
N LEU A 235 -9.91 23.72 -5.63
CA LEU A 235 -11.25 23.18 -5.70
C LEU A 235 -11.88 23.24 -4.31
N THR A 236 -13.12 23.72 -4.23
CA THR A 236 -13.88 23.74 -2.98
C THR A 236 -14.97 22.68 -3.06
N THR A 237 -15.04 21.81 -2.05
CA THR A 237 -16.06 20.77 -1.91
C THR A 237 -16.62 20.76 -0.50
N LYS A 238 -17.90 20.42 -0.35
CA LYS A 238 -18.56 20.37 0.96
C LYS A 238 -18.64 18.94 1.45
N ILE A 239 -18.24 18.71 2.71
CA ILE A 239 -18.39 17.41 3.35
C ILE A 239 -19.84 17.23 3.79
N GLU A 240 -20.55 16.22 3.27
CA GLU A 240 -21.99 16.09 3.49
C GLU A 240 -22.36 15.19 4.66
N HIS A 241 -21.56 14.16 4.91
CA HIS A 241 -21.81 13.22 5.99
C HIS A 241 -20.53 12.90 6.76
N GLY A 242 -20.72 12.37 7.97
CA GLY A 242 -19.62 11.82 8.75
C GLY A 242 -19.07 10.56 8.10
N GLY A 243 -17.83 10.19 8.43
CA GLY A 243 -17.18 9.02 7.86
C GLY A 243 -16.50 9.30 6.51
N PRO A 244 -16.17 8.25 5.75
CA PRO A 244 -15.39 8.40 4.52
C PRO A 244 -16.22 9.06 3.41
N ASN A 245 -15.79 10.24 2.97
CA ASN A 245 -16.27 10.93 1.77
C ASN A 245 -15.17 10.80 0.71
N VAL A 246 -15.50 10.43 -0.53
CA VAL A 246 -14.49 10.26 -1.58
C VAL A 246 -14.65 11.31 -2.65
N VAL A 247 -13.59 12.11 -2.82
CA VAL A 247 -13.52 13.14 -3.85
C VAL A 247 -12.62 12.64 -4.98
N GLU A 248 -13.21 12.43 -6.15
CA GLU A 248 -12.52 12.08 -7.39
C GLU A 248 -12.30 13.36 -8.21
N ILE A 249 -11.07 13.55 -8.66
CA ILE A 249 -10.69 14.63 -9.56
C ILE A 249 -10.11 13.98 -10.82
N GLU A 250 -10.82 14.12 -11.92
CA GLU A 250 -10.48 13.51 -13.20
C GLU A 250 -10.17 14.60 -14.24
N VAL A 251 -9.04 14.45 -14.93
CA VAL A 251 -8.63 15.35 -16.01
C VAL A 251 -8.95 14.70 -17.36
N GLU A 252 -9.43 15.51 -18.31
CA GLU A 252 -9.70 15.03 -19.67
C GLU A 252 -8.43 14.47 -20.34
N PRO A 253 -8.51 13.26 -20.94
CA PRO A 253 -7.36 12.60 -21.55
C PRO A 253 -6.82 13.36 -22.75
N LEU A 254 -5.52 13.22 -23.00
CA LEU A 254 -4.85 13.77 -24.17
C LEU A 254 -4.79 12.72 -25.30
N PRO A 255 -5.01 13.06 -26.58
CA PRO A 255 -4.80 12.11 -27.66
C PRO A 255 -3.33 11.66 -27.75
N GLY A 256 -3.10 10.35 -27.70
CA GLY A 256 -1.76 9.75 -27.75
C GLY A 256 -1.00 9.80 -26.42
N GLU A 257 -1.72 9.86 -25.30
CA GLU A 257 -1.16 9.82 -23.94
C GLU A 257 -0.57 8.46 -23.58
N LEU A 258 0.53 8.44 -22.81
CA LEU A 258 1.17 7.21 -22.34
C LEU A 258 0.27 6.38 -21.42
N THR A 259 -0.43 7.06 -20.51
CA THR A 259 -1.38 6.44 -19.59
C THR A 259 -2.51 7.40 -19.28
N THR A 260 -3.67 6.85 -18.92
CA THR A 260 -4.81 7.65 -18.41
C THR A 260 -5.02 7.46 -16.90
N VAL A 261 -4.22 6.59 -16.29
CA VAL A 261 -4.36 6.19 -14.89
C VAL A 261 -3.99 7.34 -13.96
N ASN A 262 -2.98 8.12 -14.31
CA ASN A 262 -2.50 9.28 -13.54
C ASN A 262 -3.30 10.58 -13.82
N ASN A 263 -4.30 10.54 -14.71
CA ASN A 263 -5.24 11.64 -14.96
C ASN A 263 -6.31 11.74 -13.88
N ARG A 264 -6.37 10.75 -12.98
CA ARG A 264 -7.36 10.66 -11.90
C ARG A 264 -6.67 10.68 -10.54
N ALA A 265 -7.05 11.63 -9.70
CA ALA A 265 -6.69 11.65 -8.30
C ALA A 265 -7.91 11.36 -7.46
N VAL A 266 -7.76 10.46 -6.50
CA VAL A 266 -8.84 10.11 -5.57
C VAL A 266 -8.41 10.43 -4.16
N LEU A 267 -9.20 11.26 -3.50
CA LEU A 267 -8.96 11.73 -2.17
C LEU A 267 -10.03 11.18 -1.21
N PRO A 268 -9.72 10.19 -0.37
CA PRO A 268 -10.58 9.82 0.74
C PRO A 268 -10.43 10.88 1.85
N ILE A 269 -11.57 11.43 2.29
CA ILE A 269 -11.66 12.48 3.30
C ILE A 269 -12.57 12.00 4.40
N GLU A 270 -12.04 11.90 5.61
CA GLU A 270 -12.83 11.52 6.78
C GLU A 270 -13.61 12.74 7.30
N GLY A 271 -14.94 12.66 7.19
CA GLY A 271 -15.88 13.64 7.71
C GLY A 271 -16.03 13.50 9.22
N ILE A 272 -15.59 14.51 9.95
CA ILE A 272 -15.74 14.59 11.41
C ILE A 272 -16.85 15.59 11.74
N ARG A 273 -17.78 15.22 12.61
CA ARG A 273 -18.80 16.14 13.11
C ARG A 273 -18.23 17.02 14.22
N GLU A 274 -18.79 18.21 14.38
CA GLU A 274 -18.65 18.94 15.65
C GLU A 274 -19.38 18.18 16.78
N LYS A 275 -19.28 18.68 18.02
CA LYS A 275 -19.97 18.05 19.15
C LYS A 275 -21.49 17.99 18.89
N LEU A 276 -22.06 16.79 19.00
CA LEU A 276 -23.48 16.51 18.90
C LEU A 276 -24.22 17.16 20.06
N ARG A 277 -25.24 17.97 19.80
CA ARG A 277 -25.99 18.70 20.82
C ARG A 277 -27.26 17.95 21.18
N VAL A 278 -27.39 17.57 22.45
CA VAL A 278 -28.53 16.76 22.93
C VAL A 278 -29.34 17.56 23.95
N LEU A 279 -30.66 17.63 23.73
CA LEU A 279 -31.62 18.22 24.67
C LEU A 279 -32.34 17.09 25.42
N LEU A 280 -32.08 16.95 26.72
CA LEU A 280 -32.77 16.01 27.61
C LEU A 280 -33.79 16.76 28.47
N VAL A 281 -35.07 16.45 28.29
CA VAL A 281 -36.18 17.02 29.05
C VAL A 281 -36.87 15.93 29.86
N SER A 282 -36.71 16.01 31.17
CA SER A 282 -37.25 15.02 32.11
C SER A 282 -38.50 15.56 32.82
N GLY A 283 -39.57 14.77 32.81
CA GLY A 283 -40.86 15.18 33.41
C GLY A 283 -40.89 15.13 34.93
N GLU A 284 -40.14 14.20 35.54
CA GLU A 284 -39.97 14.10 36.98
C GLU A 284 -38.60 13.51 37.34
N PRO A 285 -38.01 13.85 38.51
CA PRO A 285 -36.73 13.28 38.93
C PRO A 285 -36.84 11.76 39.18
N HIS A 286 -36.05 10.95 38.46
CA HIS A 286 -35.97 9.50 38.67
C HIS A 286 -34.59 8.90 38.34
N GLN A 287 -34.40 7.59 38.56
CA GLN A 287 -33.09 6.95 38.34
C GLN A 287 -32.71 6.80 36.87
N GLY A 288 -33.68 6.73 35.95
CA GLY A 288 -33.41 6.70 34.51
C GLY A 288 -32.81 8.00 34.01
N GLU A 289 -33.27 9.16 34.51
CA GLU A 289 -32.67 10.47 34.19
C GLU A 289 -31.17 10.48 34.47
N ARG A 290 -30.76 9.97 35.65
CA ARG A 290 -29.34 9.86 36.02
C ARG A 290 -28.57 8.95 35.06
N THR A 291 -29.20 7.87 34.60
CA THR A 291 -28.60 6.93 33.65
C THR A 291 -28.33 7.60 32.30
N TRP A 292 -29.32 8.31 31.75
CA TRP A 292 -29.19 9.09 30.52
C TRP A 292 -28.12 10.18 30.64
N ARG A 293 -28.19 10.99 31.69
CA ARG A 293 -27.23 12.07 31.92
C ARG A 293 -25.80 11.54 32.04
N ASN A 294 -25.59 10.46 32.79
CA ASN A 294 -24.26 9.89 32.96
C ASN A 294 -23.72 9.34 31.63
N LEU A 295 -24.57 8.68 30.84
CA LEU A 295 -24.19 8.15 29.53
C LEU A 295 -23.80 9.28 28.57
N LEU A 296 -24.66 10.30 28.44
CA LEU A 296 -24.43 11.41 27.50
C LEU A 296 -23.26 12.29 27.92
N LYS A 297 -23.07 12.54 29.23
CA LYS A 297 -21.89 13.28 29.73
C LYS A 297 -20.59 12.50 29.61
N SER A 298 -20.64 11.17 29.52
CA SER A 298 -19.44 10.34 29.36
C SER A 298 -18.90 10.34 27.92
N ASP A 299 -19.71 10.77 26.95
CA ASP A 299 -19.31 10.86 25.54
C ASP A 299 -18.71 12.24 25.26
N ALA A 300 -17.42 12.28 24.90
CA ALA A 300 -16.70 13.53 24.64
C ALA A 300 -17.23 14.30 23.41
N ASN A 301 -17.94 13.60 22.52
CA ASN A 301 -18.53 14.17 21.33
C ASN A 301 -19.93 14.73 21.57
N VAL A 302 -20.46 14.69 22.80
CA VAL A 302 -21.82 15.16 23.12
C VAL A 302 -21.78 16.41 24.01
N ASP A 303 -22.56 17.42 23.64
CA ASP A 303 -22.89 18.57 24.48
C ASP A 303 -24.35 18.43 24.98
N LEU A 304 -24.51 18.25 26.30
CA LEU A 304 -25.79 17.94 26.92
C LEU A 304 -26.42 19.16 27.57
N VAL A 305 -27.58 19.56 27.06
CA VAL A 305 -28.49 20.51 27.72
C VAL A 305 -29.60 19.72 28.42
N HIS A 306 -29.69 19.82 29.74
CA HIS A 306 -30.60 19.02 30.55
C HIS A 306 -31.53 19.89 31.40
N PHE A 307 -32.84 19.59 31.35
CA PHE A 307 -33.85 20.21 32.19
C PHE A 307 -34.76 19.15 32.82
N THR A 308 -34.98 19.24 34.12
CA THR A 308 -35.99 18.46 34.84
C THR A 308 -37.14 19.37 35.26
N ILE A 309 -38.38 18.98 34.97
CA ILE A 309 -39.57 19.67 35.44
C ILE A 309 -39.77 19.30 36.91
N LEU A 310 -39.42 20.23 37.82
CA LEU A 310 -39.41 19.97 39.26
C LEU A 310 -40.79 20.10 39.92
N ARG A 311 -41.77 20.73 39.26
CA ARG A 311 -43.09 20.99 39.85
C ARG A 311 -44.19 20.93 38.79
N PRO A 312 -45.10 19.94 38.86
CA PRO A 312 -46.32 19.92 38.08
C PRO A 312 -47.21 21.14 38.41
N PRO A 313 -47.96 21.71 37.43
CA PRO A 313 -48.82 22.87 37.64
C PRO A 313 -49.87 22.68 38.74
N GLU A 314 -50.25 21.43 39.01
CA GLU A 314 -51.24 21.05 40.03
C GLU A 314 -50.74 21.30 41.47
N LYS A 315 -49.43 21.49 41.68
CA LYS A 315 -48.81 21.85 42.97
C LYS A 315 -48.36 23.33 43.00
N GLN A 316 -49.16 24.22 42.39
CA GLN A 316 -48.94 25.67 42.43
C GLN A 316 -49.40 26.24 43.78
N ASP A 317 -48.45 26.78 44.56
CA ASP A 317 -48.74 27.46 45.84
C ASP A 317 -49.11 28.95 45.64
N GLY A 318 -49.62 29.34 44.47
CA GLY A 318 -49.96 30.73 44.15
C GLY A 318 -48.78 31.71 44.03
N THR A 319 -47.55 31.28 44.30
CA THR A 319 -46.33 32.09 44.13
C THR A 319 -46.03 32.35 42.65
N PRO A 320 -45.78 33.61 42.23
CA PRO A 320 -45.39 33.93 40.85
C PRO A 320 -44.20 33.11 40.37
N ILE A 321 -44.24 32.63 39.11
CA ILE A 321 -43.20 31.77 38.52
C ILE A 321 -41.81 32.45 38.55
N SER A 322 -41.78 33.78 38.48
CA SER A 322 -40.57 34.61 38.59
C SER A 322 -39.97 34.68 40.00
N GLU A 323 -40.73 34.33 41.04
CA GLU A 323 -40.34 34.44 42.46
C GLU A 323 -39.90 33.10 43.07
N LEU A 324 -39.98 32.00 42.32
CA LEU A 324 -39.66 30.65 42.82
C LEU A 324 -38.15 30.29 42.81
N SER A 325 -37.24 31.24 42.63
CA SER A 325 -35.77 31.03 42.52
C SER A 325 -35.34 29.83 41.64
N LEU A 326 -36.13 29.54 40.60
CA LEU A 326 -35.86 28.50 39.60
C LEU A 326 -35.57 29.19 38.28
N ILE A 327 -34.52 28.76 37.56
CA ILE A 327 -34.30 29.18 36.18
C ILE A 327 -35.51 28.68 35.37
N ALA A 328 -36.35 29.61 34.91
CA ALA A 328 -37.54 29.27 34.15
C ALA A 328 -37.15 28.43 32.93
N PHE A 329 -37.89 27.36 32.65
CA PHE A 329 -37.63 26.50 31.50
C PHE A 329 -37.77 27.32 30.20
N PRO A 330 -36.69 27.55 29.43
CA PRO A 330 -36.70 28.49 28.32
C PRO A 330 -37.31 27.86 27.06
N THR A 331 -38.59 27.51 27.14
CA THR A 331 -39.31 26.73 26.10
C THR A 331 -39.24 27.38 24.72
N ARG A 332 -39.38 28.71 24.64
CA ARG A 332 -39.28 29.44 23.37
C ARG A 332 -37.88 29.40 22.76
N GLU A 333 -36.84 29.55 23.60
CA GLU A 333 -35.46 29.49 23.13
C GLU A 333 -35.14 28.09 22.59
N LEU A 334 -35.51 27.04 23.33
CA LEU A 334 -35.19 25.66 22.99
C LEU A 334 -36.01 25.12 21.80
N PHE A 335 -37.33 25.35 21.77
CA PHE A 335 -38.24 24.73 20.80
C PHE A 335 -38.70 25.64 19.66
N VAL A 336 -38.20 26.88 19.60
CA VAL A 336 -38.48 27.81 18.50
C VAL A 336 -37.20 28.37 17.91
N GLN A 337 -36.33 28.97 18.73
CA GLN A 337 -35.15 29.69 18.24
C GLN A 337 -33.99 28.74 17.93
N LYS A 338 -33.69 27.81 18.84
CA LYS A 338 -32.52 26.92 18.81
C LYS A 338 -32.87 25.46 18.55
N ILE A 339 -34.10 25.12 18.15
CA ILE A 339 -34.49 23.72 17.93
C ILE A 339 -33.61 23.01 16.89
N LYS A 340 -33.16 23.77 15.87
CA LYS A 340 -32.28 23.27 14.79
C LYS A 340 -30.84 23.06 15.23
N ASP A 341 -30.46 23.59 16.39
CA ASP A 341 -29.12 23.42 16.94
C ASP A 341 -28.93 22.04 17.59
N PHE A 342 -30.03 21.34 17.91
CA PHE A 342 -29.98 20.04 18.58
C PHE A 342 -30.04 18.90 17.57
N ASP A 343 -29.15 17.93 17.71
CA ASP A 343 -29.15 16.70 16.91
C ASP A 343 -30.14 15.66 17.45
N LEU A 344 -30.42 15.70 18.76
CA LEU A 344 -31.34 14.80 19.44
C LEU A 344 -32.13 15.50 20.56
N ILE A 345 -33.44 15.30 20.57
CA ILE A 345 -34.34 15.66 21.67
C ILE A 345 -34.80 14.38 22.38
N ILE A 346 -34.61 14.31 23.69
CA ILE A 346 -35.03 13.18 24.53
C ILE A 346 -36.10 13.67 25.51
N PHE A 347 -37.28 13.06 25.45
CA PHE A 347 -38.29 13.15 26.49
C PHE A 347 -38.19 11.95 27.42
N ASP A 348 -37.78 12.19 28.66
CA ASP A 348 -37.67 11.17 29.70
C ASP A 348 -38.79 11.31 30.71
N ARG A 349 -39.72 10.36 30.72
CA ARG A 349 -40.93 10.37 31.55
C ARG A 349 -41.72 11.69 31.50
N TYR A 350 -41.76 12.31 30.32
CA TYR A 350 -42.41 13.61 30.14
C TYR A 350 -43.92 13.45 29.97
N ALA A 351 -44.68 14.07 30.88
CA ALA A 351 -46.13 14.21 30.76
C ALA A 351 -46.48 15.60 30.19
N ASN A 352 -47.48 15.67 29.32
CA ASN A 352 -48.02 16.94 28.83
C ASN A 352 -48.84 17.65 29.92
N GLN A 353 -48.13 18.29 30.84
CA GLN A 353 -48.68 19.08 31.95
C GLN A 353 -48.97 20.54 31.53
N SER A 354 -49.34 20.78 30.26
CA SER A 354 -49.56 22.13 29.72
C SER A 354 -48.34 23.08 29.79
N VAL A 355 -47.13 22.54 30.01
CA VAL A 355 -45.87 23.30 30.05
C VAL A 355 -45.43 23.73 28.64
N LEU A 356 -45.67 22.87 27.64
CA LEU A 356 -45.38 23.16 26.23
C LEU A 356 -46.67 23.49 25.47
N PRO A 357 -46.77 24.69 24.86
CA PRO A 357 -47.89 25.02 23.96
C PRO A 357 -48.00 24.05 22.77
N SER A 358 -49.21 23.82 22.25
CA SER A 358 -49.44 22.92 21.10
C SER A 358 -48.55 23.24 19.90
N ALA A 359 -48.33 24.52 19.60
CA ALA A 359 -47.49 24.96 18.49
C ALA A 359 -46.03 24.51 18.61
N TYR A 360 -45.54 24.24 19.83
CA TYR A 360 -44.15 23.80 20.02
C TYR A 360 -44.01 22.31 19.69
N PHE A 361 -45.06 21.50 19.92
CA PHE A 361 -45.08 20.13 19.42
C PHE A 361 -45.11 20.09 17.89
N ASP A 362 -45.81 21.01 17.22
CA ASP A 362 -45.76 21.13 15.75
C ASP A 362 -44.32 21.48 15.26
N ASN A 363 -43.59 22.32 15.99
CA ASN A 363 -42.17 22.58 15.69
C ASN A 363 -41.31 21.33 15.83
N ILE A 364 -41.53 20.50 16.86
CA ILE A 364 -40.79 19.25 17.04
C ILE A 364 -41.11 18.26 15.91
N VAL A 365 -42.37 18.13 15.51
CA VAL A 365 -42.77 17.29 14.36
C VAL A 365 -42.04 17.73 13.09
N ARG A 366 -42.02 19.03 12.80
CA ARG A 366 -41.30 19.59 11.66
C ARG A 366 -39.79 19.37 11.76
N TYR A 367 -39.21 19.59 12.94
CA TYR A 367 -37.80 19.34 13.21
C TYR A 367 -37.41 17.89 12.90
N VAL A 368 -38.20 16.91 13.34
CA VAL A 368 -37.96 15.50 13.05
C VAL A 368 -38.02 15.28 11.53
N ARG A 369 -39.08 15.70 10.85
CA ARG A 369 -39.23 15.53 9.39
C ARG A 369 -38.08 16.15 8.58
N GLU A 370 -37.60 17.31 9.00
CA GLU A 370 -36.46 18.01 8.39
C GLU A 370 -35.11 17.30 8.62
N GLY A 371 -35.05 16.32 9.53
CA GLY A 371 -33.86 15.49 9.76
C GLY A 371 -33.42 15.35 11.21
N GLY A 372 -34.13 15.98 12.15
CA GLY A 372 -33.87 15.87 13.58
C GLY A 372 -34.19 14.50 14.17
N ALA A 373 -33.75 14.26 15.40
CA ALA A 373 -33.98 13.01 16.10
C ALA A 373 -34.79 13.19 17.40
N LEU A 374 -35.68 12.24 17.67
CA LEU A 374 -36.54 12.25 18.85
C LEU A 374 -36.50 10.89 19.56
N LEU A 375 -36.26 10.91 20.88
CA LEU A 375 -36.40 9.75 21.74
C LEU A 375 -37.46 10.02 22.81
N VAL A 376 -38.38 9.09 22.98
CA VAL A 376 -39.32 9.07 24.11
C VAL A 376 -39.03 7.85 24.96
N ALA A 377 -38.50 8.07 26.17
CA ALA A 377 -38.39 7.06 27.21
C ALA A 377 -39.65 7.15 28.10
N ALA A 378 -40.61 6.28 27.81
CA ALA A 378 -41.94 6.30 28.40
C ALA A 378 -42.01 5.53 29.72
N GLY A 379 -42.59 6.17 30.73
CA GLY A 379 -43.08 5.53 31.95
C GLY A 379 -44.62 5.50 31.99
N PRO A 380 -45.22 5.28 33.18
CA PRO A 380 -46.67 5.19 33.35
C PRO A 380 -47.47 6.38 32.78
N GLU A 381 -46.86 7.58 32.73
CA GLU A 381 -47.49 8.78 32.19
C GLU A 381 -47.86 8.66 30.70
N PHE A 382 -47.17 7.82 29.94
CA PHE A 382 -47.49 7.58 28.53
C PHE A 382 -48.82 6.82 28.35
N ALA A 383 -49.29 6.07 29.34
CA ALA A 383 -50.62 5.45 29.33
C ALA A 383 -51.75 6.40 29.79
N SER A 384 -51.41 7.57 30.32
CA SER A 384 -52.36 8.51 30.92
C SER A 384 -53.03 9.45 29.89
N PRO A 385 -54.05 10.24 30.30
CA PRO A 385 -54.57 11.36 29.50
C PRO A 385 -53.53 12.45 29.20
N MET A 386 -52.42 12.50 29.92
CA MET A 386 -51.33 13.47 29.73
C MET A 386 -50.23 12.94 28.80
N SER A 387 -50.47 11.84 28.10
CA SER A 387 -49.49 11.23 27.19
C SER A 387 -49.09 12.16 26.05
N LEU A 388 -47.81 12.11 25.68
CA LEU A 388 -47.31 12.75 24.46
C LEU A 388 -48.01 12.23 23.19
N ALA A 389 -48.53 11.00 23.21
CA ALA A 389 -49.33 10.44 22.11
C ALA A 389 -50.70 11.12 21.93
N ARG A 390 -51.13 11.97 22.88
CA ARG A 390 -52.34 12.80 22.76
C ARG A 390 -52.02 14.24 22.32
N THR A 391 -50.79 14.48 21.88
CA THR A 391 -50.34 15.77 21.32
C THR A 391 -50.10 15.66 19.82
N ARG A 392 -49.63 16.73 19.19
CA ARG A 392 -49.22 16.74 17.77
C ARG A 392 -48.08 15.75 17.46
N LEU A 393 -47.31 15.33 18.47
CA LEU A 393 -46.26 14.31 18.32
C LEU A 393 -46.82 12.94 17.91
N SER A 394 -48.11 12.65 18.12
CA SER A 394 -48.74 11.40 17.68
C SER A 394 -48.46 11.09 16.20
N SER A 395 -48.32 12.13 15.37
CA SER A 395 -48.02 12.01 13.94
C SER A 395 -46.63 11.46 13.61
N VAL A 396 -45.67 11.51 14.53
CA VAL A 396 -44.29 10.99 14.32
C VAL A 396 -43.92 9.86 15.29
N LEU A 397 -44.76 9.57 16.30
CA LEU A 397 -44.47 8.52 17.26
C LEU A 397 -44.61 7.11 16.64
N PRO A 398 -43.64 6.20 16.88
CA PRO A 398 -43.65 4.83 16.35
C PRO A 398 -44.79 3.92 16.89
N GLY A 399 -45.54 4.37 17.90
CA GLY A 399 -46.63 3.59 18.49
C GLY A 399 -47.49 4.42 19.44
N GLU A 400 -48.64 3.85 19.80
CA GLU A 400 -49.67 4.49 20.62
C GLU A 400 -49.99 3.68 21.88
N PRO A 401 -50.19 4.32 23.04
CA PRO A 401 -50.50 3.64 24.28
C PRO A 401 -51.91 3.05 24.25
N ASN A 402 -52.09 1.87 24.85
CA ASN A 402 -53.42 1.26 25.01
C ASN A 402 -54.07 1.54 26.39
N GLY A 403 -53.45 2.43 27.18
CA GLY A 403 -53.94 2.83 28.49
C GLY A 403 -53.62 1.87 29.65
N LYS A 404 -52.85 0.80 29.42
CA LYS A 404 -52.46 -0.17 30.46
C LYS A 404 -50.96 -0.12 30.75
N VAL A 405 -50.63 -0.31 32.02
CA VAL A 405 -49.25 -0.53 32.49
C VAL A 405 -49.18 -1.95 33.02
N VAL A 406 -48.18 -2.71 32.57
CA VAL A 406 -47.96 -4.09 33.00
C VAL A 406 -46.79 -4.09 33.98
N GLU A 407 -47.07 -4.41 35.25
CA GLU A 407 -46.09 -4.46 36.34
C GLU A 407 -45.79 -5.91 36.74
N GLN A 408 -44.93 -6.57 35.98
CA GLN A 408 -44.44 -7.92 36.27
C GLN A 408 -42.99 -8.06 35.83
N ALA A 409 -42.25 -8.99 36.42
CA ALA A 409 -40.89 -9.30 35.99
C ALA A 409 -40.89 -9.94 34.59
N PHE A 410 -40.06 -9.44 33.68
CA PHE A 410 -39.86 -10.01 32.36
C PHE A 410 -38.42 -9.81 31.87
N LYS A 411 -37.93 -10.73 31.04
CA LYS A 411 -36.69 -10.53 30.30
C LYS A 411 -36.99 -9.88 28.96
N ALA A 412 -36.24 -8.83 28.63
CA ALA A 412 -36.28 -8.26 27.28
C ALA A 412 -35.79 -9.30 26.27
N ALA A 413 -36.45 -9.39 25.12
CA ALA A 413 -36.08 -10.32 24.05
C ALA A 413 -35.89 -9.57 22.73
N ILE A 414 -34.85 -9.94 21.99
CA ILE A 414 -34.59 -9.40 20.65
C ILE A 414 -35.58 -10.03 19.67
N THR A 415 -36.22 -9.21 18.84
CA THR A 415 -37.15 -9.66 17.79
C THR A 415 -36.40 -10.07 16.53
N ASP A 416 -37.07 -10.71 15.57
CA ASP A 416 -36.45 -11.11 14.28
C ASP A 416 -35.94 -9.92 13.45
N VAL A 417 -36.47 -8.72 13.68
CA VAL A 417 -35.94 -7.47 13.11
C VAL A 417 -34.77 -6.97 13.94
N GLY A 418 -34.87 -7.04 15.27
CA GLY A 418 -33.81 -6.64 16.18
C GLY A 418 -32.52 -7.44 16.03
N THR A 419 -32.56 -8.69 15.56
CA THR A 419 -31.34 -9.48 15.30
C THR A 419 -30.52 -8.89 14.15
N ARG A 420 -31.15 -8.20 13.20
CA ARG A 420 -30.50 -7.53 12.07
C ARG A 420 -30.17 -6.06 12.36
N HIS A 421 -30.99 -5.41 13.18
CA HIS A 421 -30.86 -3.98 13.45
C HIS A 421 -29.57 -3.64 14.20
N PRO A 422 -28.76 -2.66 13.74
CA PRO A 422 -27.43 -2.36 14.32
C PRO A 422 -27.45 -1.95 15.80
N VAL A 423 -28.58 -1.42 16.29
CA VAL A 423 -28.73 -1.05 17.71
C VAL A 423 -28.73 -2.27 18.63
N THR A 424 -29.32 -3.38 18.20
CA THR A 424 -29.57 -4.57 19.04
C THR A 424 -28.80 -5.82 18.60
N ARG A 425 -28.30 -5.85 17.37
CA ARG A 425 -27.46 -6.95 16.87
C ARG A 425 -26.20 -7.08 17.71
N ALA A 426 -25.84 -8.32 18.05
CA ALA A 426 -24.64 -8.65 18.82
C ALA A 426 -24.51 -7.83 20.12
N LEU A 427 -25.62 -7.63 20.83
CA LEU A 427 -25.58 -7.08 22.18
C LEU A 427 -24.97 -8.13 23.13
N PRO A 428 -24.06 -7.74 24.05
CA PRO A 428 -23.50 -8.68 25.01
C PRO A 428 -24.59 -9.42 25.81
N GLY A 429 -24.50 -10.75 25.87
CA GLY A 429 -25.46 -11.61 26.56
C GLY A 429 -26.68 -12.01 25.73
N SER A 430 -26.77 -11.56 24.47
CA SER A 430 -27.85 -11.92 23.54
C SER A 430 -27.68 -13.30 22.90
N GLU A 431 -26.55 -13.97 23.11
CA GLU A 431 -26.20 -15.25 22.47
C GLU A 431 -26.99 -16.43 23.05
N SER A 432 -27.65 -16.25 24.20
CA SER A 432 -28.46 -17.26 24.88
C SER A 432 -29.97 -16.99 24.71
N LYS A 433 -30.79 -18.05 24.82
CA LYS A 433 -32.26 -17.94 24.78
C LYS A 433 -32.86 -18.54 26.07
N PRO A 434 -33.49 -17.74 26.96
CA PRO A 434 -33.60 -16.27 26.90
C PRO A 434 -32.24 -15.57 27.10
N PRO A 435 -32.09 -14.30 26.69
CA PRO A 435 -30.85 -13.54 26.88
C PRO A 435 -30.41 -13.52 28.34
N ALA A 436 -29.09 -13.50 28.55
CA ALA A 436 -28.44 -13.46 29.87
C ALA A 436 -28.49 -12.04 30.47
N TRP A 437 -29.69 -11.48 30.58
CA TRP A 437 -29.95 -10.13 31.06
C TRP A 437 -30.83 -10.16 32.31
N GLY A 438 -30.64 -9.19 33.19
CA GLY A 438 -31.53 -8.96 34.34
C GLY A 438 -32.96 -8.61 33.93
N ASP A 439 -33.92 -8.90 34.79
CA ASP A 439 -35.34 -8.63 34.52
C ASP A 439 -35.67 -7.14 34.56
N TRP A 440 -36.65 -6.75 33.76
CA TRP A 440 -37.38 -5.48 33.86
C TRP A 440 -38.67 -5.76 34.62
N LEU A 441 -39.19 -4.77 35.35
CA LEU A 441 -40.35 -4.96 36.24
C LEU A 441 -41.62 -4.29 35.72
N ARG A 442 -41.50 -3.45 34.69
CA ARG A 442 -42.61 -2.66 34.14
C ARG A 442 -42.44 -2.39 32.66
N ILE A 443 -43.55 -2.47 31.94
CA ILE A 443 -43.69 -2.05 30.54
C ILE A 443 -45.02 -1.33 30.33
N VAL A 444 -45.00 -0.25 29.56
CA VAL A 444 -46.19 0.47 29.13
C VAL A 444 -46.74 -0.23 27.91
N SER A 445 -47.99 -0.68 27.98
CA SER A 445 -48.57 -1.43 26.89
C SER A 445 -49.00 -0.47 25.76
N ALA A 446 -48.50 -0.73 24.56
CA ALA A 446 -48.70 0.10 23.39
C ALA A 446 -48.79 -0.76 22.12
N GLN A 447 -49.44 -0.22 21.10
CA GLN A 447 -49.50 -0.81 19.76
C GLN A 447 -48.52 -0.08 18.85
N SER A 448 -47.70 -0.83 18.11
CA SER A 448 -46.84 -0.25 17.08
C SER A 448 -47.67 0.26 15.91
N ARG A 449 -47.25 1.37 15.32
CA ARG A 449 -47.85 1.92 14.10
C ARG A 449 -47.70 0.93 12.94
N PRO A 450 -48.63 0.87 11.97
CA PRO A 450 -48.45 0.08 10.75
C PRO A 450 -47.10 0.35 10.08
N GLY A 451 -46.38 -0.72 9.73
CA GLY A 451 -45.04 -0.65 9.11
C GLY A 451 -43.88 -0.53 10.10
N VAL A 452 -44.13 -0.26 11.39
CA VAL A 452 -43.11 -0.23 12.44
C VAL A 452 -43.07 -1.58 13.16
N GLN A 453 -41.90 -2.21 13.16
CA GLN A 453 -41.67 -3.45 13.89
C GLN A 453 -40.79 -3.18 15.12
N PRO A 454 -41.15 -3.68 16.32
CA PRO A 454 -40.31 -3.56 17.51
C PRO A 454 -38.98 -4.27 17.29
N ILE A 455 -37.88 -3.69 17.77
CA ILE A 455 -36.55 -4.33 17.80
C ILE A 455 -36.27 -5.06 19.12
N LEU A 456 -36.99 -4.66 20.19
CA LEU A 456 -37.04 -5.39 21.45
C LEU A 456 -38.50 -5.61 21.85
N SER A 457 -38.75 -6.76 22.46
CA SER A 457 -40.03 -7.14 23.05
C SER A 457 -39.86 -7.42 24.55
N GLY A 458 -40.96 -7.30 25.29
CA GLY A 458 -41.01 -7.52 26.73
C GLY A 458 -42.11 -8.49 27.14
N ALA A 459 -42.71 -8.25 28.31
CA ALA A 459 -43.80 -9.07 28.85
C ALA A 459 -44.88 -9.38 27.80
N SER A 460 -45.24 -10.65 27.65
CA SER A 460 -46.29 -11.11 26.73
C SER A 460 -46.08 -10.65 25.27
N ASN A 461 -44.82 -10.57 24.81
CA ASN A 461 -44.43 -10.06 23.49
C ASN A 461 -44.88 -8.62 23.20
N LEU A 462 -45.16 -7.81 24.22
CA LEU A 462 -45.41 -6.38 24.04
C LEU A 462 -44.16 -5.68 23.49
N PRO A 463 -44.32 -4.67 22.61
CA PRO A 463 -43.18 -3.92 22.10
C PRO A 463 -42.48 -3.18 23.26
N LEU A 464 -41.15 -3.31 23.33
CA LEU A 464 -40.34 -2.62 24.33
C LEU A 464 -39.58 -1.43 23.72
N LEU A 465 -39.05 -1.60 22.50
CA LEU A 465 -38.34 -0.54 21.77
C LEU A 465 -38.76 -0.56 20.31
N ASN A 466 -39.40 0.54 19.89
CA ASN A 466 -39.80 0.79 18.51
C ASN A 466 -38.93 1.89 17.92
N LEU A 467 -38.44 1.67 16.70
CA LEU A 467 -37.69 2.65 15.93
C LEU A 467 -38.42 2.93 14.61
N SER A 468 -38.46 4.19 14.19
CA SER A 468 -38.99 4.56 12.88
C SER A 468 -38.16 5.67 12.24
N ARG A 469 -38.22 5.71 10.90
CA ARG A 469 -37.75 6.86 10.11
C ARG A 469 -38.97 7.69 9.71
N GLU A 470 -38.87 8.99 9.93
CA GLU A 470 -39.93 9.95 9.61
C GLU A 470 -39.35 10.97 8.63
N GLU A 471 -39.59 10.74 7.34
CA GLU A 471 -38.91 11.44 6.24
C GLU A 471 -37.38 11.37 6.39
N LYS A 472 -36.73 12.51 6.69
CA LYS A 472 -35.28 12.55 6.92
C LYS A 472 -34.91 12.23 8.37
N GLY A 473 -35.84 12.27 9.32
CA GLY A 473 -35.58 12.12 10.75
C GLY A 473 -35.64 10.70 11.28
N ARG A 474 -35.31 10.55 12.57
CA ARG A 474 -35.37 9.28 13.31
C ARG A 474 -36.10 9.44 14.62
N VAL A 475 -36.97 8.48 14.93
CA VAL A 475 -37.74 8.48 16.17
C VAL A 475 -37.59 7.13 16.86
N ALA A 476 -37.37 7.18 18.18
CA ALA A 476 -37.33 6.03 19.04
C ALA A 476 -38.38 6.17 20.16
N LEU A 477 -39.10 5.08 20.42
CA LEU A 477 -40.04 4.97 21.52
C LEU A 477 -39.66 3.76 22.36
N MET A 478 -39.17 4.02 23.57
CA MET A 478 -38.85 3.04 24.58
C MET A 478 -40.00 2.98 25.58
N LEU A 479 -40.70 1.84 25.64
CA LEU A 479 -41.95 1.67 26.38
C LEU A 479 -41.73 1.26 27.84
N SER A 480 -40.57 1.59 28.40
CA SER A 480 -40.30 1.47 29.82
C SER A 480 -39.17 2.40 30.22
N ASP A 481 -39.29 2.96 31.42
CA ASP A 481 -38.33 3.87 32.04
C ASP A 481 -37.24 3.14 32.82
N GLN A 482 -37.27 1.79 32.86
CA GLN A 482 -36.51 0.98 33.81
C GLN A 482 -35.15 0.49 33.30
N SER A 483 -34.61 1.08 32.23
CA SER A 483 -33.25 0.76 31.75
C SER A 483 -32.17 0.96 32.82
N TRP A 484 -32.44 1.80 33.84
CA TRP A 484 -31.58 1.99 35.00
C TRP A 484 -31.42 0.75 35.90
N LEU A 485 -32.33 -0.23 35.83
CA LEU A 485 -32.18 -1.51 36.56
C LEU A 485 -30.92 -2.24 36.08
N TRP A 486 -30.70 -2.29 34.77
CA TRP A 486 -29.48 -2.82 34.18
C TRP A 486 -28.25 -2.00 34.56
N ALA A 487 -28.36 -0.67 34.56
CA ALA A 487 -27.26 0.21 34.99
C ALA A 487 -26.84 0.01 36.46
N ARG A 488 -27.77 -0.45 37.30
CA ARG A 488 -27.49 -0.81 38.70
C ARG A 488 -27.03 -2.26 38.91
N GLY A 489 -26.91 -3.05 37.85
CA GLY A 489 -26.54 -4.46 37.95
C GLY A 489 -27.62 -5.36 38.55
N TYR A 490 -28.90 -4.97 38.48
CA TYR A 490 -30.00 -5.79 38.97
C TYR A 490 -30.01 -7.15 38.25
N GLN A 491 -29.92 -8.25 39.01
CA GLN A 491 -29.82 -9.62 38.49
C GLN A 491 -28.74 -9.79 37.39
N GLN A 492 -27.49 -9.47 37.72
CA GLN A 492 -26.35 -9.45 36.79
C GLN A 492 -26.44 -8.37 35.69
N GLY A 493 -27.47 -7.52 35.71
CA GLY A 493 -27.62 -6.38 34.81
C GLY A 493 -27.73 -6.80 33.34
N GLY A 494 -27.70 -5.82 32.44
CA GLY A 494 -27.75 -6.05 31.01
C GLY A 494 -26.93 -5.00 30.26
N PRO A 495 -26.86 -5.08 28.92
CA PRO A 495 -25.99 -4.24 28.10
C PRO A 495 -26.58 -2.83 27.91
N TYR A 496 -26.88 -2.12 29.02
CA TYR A 496 -27.53 -0.80 28.97
C TYR A 496 -26.63 0.23 28.28
N LEU A 497 -25.31 0.19 28.52
CA LEU A 497 -24.38 1.13 27.92
C LEU A 497 -24.38 0.97 26.39
N ASP A 498 -24.21 -0.26 25.90
CA ASP A 498 -24.25 -0.59 24.48
C ASP A 498 -25.59 -0.22 23.86
N LEU A 499 -26.71 -0.65 24.47
CA LEU A 499 -28.05 -0.39 23.93
C LEU A 499 -28.33 1.12 23.84
N LEU A 500 -28.17 1.86 24.94
CA LEU A 500 -28.54 3.27 24.99
C LEU A 500 -27.58 4.14 24.17
N ARG A 501 -26.28 3.81 24.13
CA ARG A 501 -25.29 4.51 23.29
C ARG A 501 -25.58 4.28 21.81
N ARG A 502 -25.73 3.00 21.40
CA ARG A 502 -26.06 2.66 20.01
C ARG A 502 -27.39 3.27 19.58
N LEU A 503 -28.38 3.31 20.46
CA LEU A 503 -29.66 3.97 20.22
C LEU A 503 -29.48 5.48 19.98
N ALA A 504 -28.74 6.17 20.84
CA ALA A 504 -28.46 7.60 20.67
C ALA A 504 -27.69 7.88 19.38
N HIS A 505 -26.64 7.11 19.09
CA HIS A 505 -25.84 7.24 17.86
C HIS A 505 -26.64 6.91 16.59
N TRP A 506 -27.53 5.90 16.65
CA TRP A 506 -28.47 5.63 15.56
C TRP A 506 -29.41 6.81 15.34
N LEU A 507 -30.00 7.36 16.40
CA LEU A 507 -30.88 8.53 16.30
C LEU A 507 -30.18 9.72 15.65
N MET A 508 -28.92 9.98 16.04
CA MET A 508 -28.10 11.08 15.52
C MET A 508 -27.46 10.80 14.14
N LYS A 509 -27.77 9.66 13.51
CA LYS A 509 -27.27 9.28 12.17
C LYS A 509 -25.74 9.15 12.10
N GLU A 510 -25.19 8.46 13.10
CA GLU A 510 -23.79 8.08 13.05
C GLU A 510 -23.56 6.96 12.01
N PRO A 511 -22.56 7.10 11.10
CA PRO A 511 -22.36 6.19 9.97
C PRO A 511 -22.18 4.71 10.35
N GLY A 512 -21.64 4.45 11.55
CA GLY A 512 -21.47 3.08 12.06
C GLY A 512 -22.80 2.36 12.34
N LEU A 513 -23.87 3.13 12.56
CA LEU A 513 -25.18 2.62 12.98
C LEU A 513 -26.23 2.69 11.85
N GLU A 514 -25.84 3.00 10.61
CA GLU A 514 -26.77 2.99 9.46
C GLU A 514 -27.32 1.60 9.16
N GLU A 515 -28.64 1.48 9.01
CA GLU A 515 -29.33 0.21 8.70
C GLU A 515 -28.97 -0.36 7.32
N GLU A 516 -28.69 0.52 6.36
CA GLU A 516 -28.29 0.20 5.01
C GLU A 516 -26.94 0.86 4.72
N ALA A 517 -25.86 0.07 4.70
CA ALA A 517 -24.51 0.57 4.45
C ALA A 517 -23.71 -0.41 3.60
N LEU A 518 -22.81 0.15 2.78
CA LEU A 518 -21.77 -0.59 2.06
C LEU A 518 -20.43 -0.01 2.51
N ARG A 519 -19.51 -0.88 2.94
CA ARG A 519 -18.18 -0.52 3.41
C ARG A 519 -17.16 -1.39 2.71
N ALA A 520 -16.01 -0.81 2.42
CA ALA A 520 -14.88 -1.51 1.85
C ALA A 520 -13.62 -1.05 2.55
N GLN A 521 -12.79 -2.00 2.97
CA GLN A 521 -11.56 -1.72 3.69
C GLN A 521 -10.45 -2.64 3.18
N THR A 522 -9.27 -2.07 2.99
CA THR A 522 -8.08 -2.85 2.65
C THR A 522 -7.57 -3.56 3.90
N THR A 523 -7.47 -4.89 3.85
CA THR A 523 -6.93 -5.75 4.90
C THR A 523 -5.57 -6.33 4.49
N GLY A 524 -4.84 -6.89 5.45
CA GLY A 524 -3.54 -7.51 5.19
C GLY A 524 -2.45 -6.51 4.77
N ARG A 525 -1.55 -6.94 3.86
CA ARG A 525 -0.42 -6.14 3.35
C ARG A 525 -0.80 -5.11 2.27
N GLY A 526 -2.08 -4.72 2.17
CA GLY A 526 -2.51 -3.64 1.28
C GLY A 526 -3.13 -4.05 -0.07
N ARG A 527 -3.34 -5.35 -0.32
CA ARG A 527 -3.97 -5.89 -1.56
C ARG A 527 -5.27 -6.65 -1.36
N GLU A 528 -5.52 -7.17 -0.17
CA GLU A 528 -6.78 -7.82 0.15
C GLU A 528 -7.82 -6.75 0.49
N VAL A 529 -9.01 -6.84 -0.08
CA VAL A 529 -10.12 -5.95 0.21
C VAL A 529 -11.23 -6.74 0.85
N ARG A 530 -11.63 -6.33 2.06
CA ARG A 530 -12.83 -6.82 2.73
C ARG A 530 -14.00 -5.90 2.43
N VAL A 531 -15.06 -6.47 1.90
CA VAL A 531 -16.32 -5.80 1.58
C VAL A 531 -17.35 -6.21 2.63
N GLU A 532 -18.05 -5.23 3.18
CA GLU A 532 -19.12 -5.41 4.16
C GLU A 532 -20.37 -4.69 3.68
N ARG A 533 -21.49 -5.42 3.63
CA ARG A 533 -22.82 -4.91 3.30
C ARG A 533 -23.73 -5.16 4.50
N GLN A 534 -24.25 -4.09 5.06
CA GLN A 534 -25.20 -4.13 6.16
C GLN A 534 -26.61 -3.82 5.65
N THR A 535 -27.57 -4.72 5.80
CA THR A 535 -28.97 -4.53 5.35
C THR A 535 -29.98 -5.10 6.35
N MET A 536 -31.17 -4.51 6.39
CA MET A 536 -32.33 -5.03 7.12
C MET A 536 -33.06 -6.15 6.37
N LYS A 537 -32.78 -6.34 5.07
CA LYS A 537 -33.34 -7.45 4.28
C LYS A 537 -32.73 -8.80 4.70
N GLU A 538 -33.38 -9.90 4.31
CA GLU A 538 -32.87 -11.27 4.58
C GLU A 538 -31.73 -11.67 3.65
N THR A 539 -31.62 -11.05 2.49
CA THR A 539 -30.58 -11.29 1.49
C THR A 539 -29.96 -9.96 1.05
N ALA A 540 -28.68 -10.01 0.68
CA ALA A 540 -27.97 -8.88 0.10
C ALA A 540 -27.91 -9.01 -1.43
N GLU A 541 -28.00 -7.87 -2.11
CA GLU A 541 -27.73 -7.77 -3.54
C GLU A 541 -26.21 -7.93 -3.79
N PRO A 542 -25.78 -8.55 -4.91
CA PRO A 542 -24.38 -8.65 -5.26
C PRO A 542 -23.69 -7.29 -5.36
N VAL A 543 -22.38 -7.27 -5.12
CA VAL A 543 -21.57 -6.05 -5.19
C VAL A 543 -20.79 -6.02 -6.50
N THR A 544 -20.98 -4.97 -7.29
CA THR A 544 -20.16 -4.73 -8.48
C THR A 544 -18.91 -3.94 -8.07
N VAL A 545 -17.73 -4.51 -8.31
CA VAL A 545 -16.43 -3.88 -8.09
C VAL A 545 -15.86 -3.45 -9.42
N THR A 546 -15.63 -2.14 -9.58
CA THR A 546 -14.98 -1.55 -10.73
C THR A 546 -13.56 -1.14 -10.34
N GLY A 547 -12.57 -1.74 -11.01
CA GLY A 547 -11.16 -1.40 -10.82
C GLY A 547 -10.76 -0.07 -11.48
N PRO A 548 -9.52 0.42 -11.22
CA PRO A 548 -9.02 1.68 -11.76
C PRO A 548 -9.09 1.79 -13.29
N THR A 549 -8.89 0.69 -14.02
CA THR A 549 -8.94 0.65 -15.49
C THR A 549 -10.35 0.50 -16.06
N GLY A 550 -11.39 0.54 -15.22
CA GLY A 550 -12.79 0.40 -15.61
C GLY A 550 -13.31 -1.03 -15.73
N ASN A 551 -12.46 -2.05 -15.52
CA ASN A 551 -12.88 -3.45 -15.50
C ASN A 551 -13.81 -3.70 -14.31
N ALA A 552 -15.01 -4.19 -14.58
CA ALA A 552 -16.01 -4.51 -13.58
C ALA A 552 -16.08 -6.02 -13.33
N ARG A 553 -16.20 -6.41 -12.07
CA ARG A 553 -16.51 -7.78 -11.65
C ARG A 553 -17.61 -7.78 -10.59
N THR A 554 -18.40 -8.84 -10.55
CA THR A 554 -19.45 -9.01 -9.54
C THR A 554 -18.98 -9.94 -8.44
N LEU A 555 -19.27 -9.57 -7.18
CA LEU A 555 -18.97 -10.35 -5.99
C LEU A 555 -20.27 -10.74 -5.29
N ASP A 556 -20.44 -12.05 -5.09
CA ASP A 556 -21.50 -12.58 -4.26
C ASP A 556 -21.09 -12.51 -2.78
N LEU A 557 -22.00 -12.00 -1.95
CA LEU A 557 -21.75 -11.82 -0.54
C LEU A 557 -22.26 -13.01 0.26
N THR A 558 -21.53 -13.39 1.31
CA THR A 558 -21.92 -14.43 2.25
C THR A 558 -22.41 -13.80 3.55
N GLN A 559 -23.46 -14.35 4.14
CA GLN A 559 -23.98 -13.85 5.41
C GLN A 559 -23.02 -14.24 6.55
N ALA A 560 -22.38 -13.25 7.17
CA ALA A 560 -21.52 -13.45 8.33
C ALA A 560 -22.33 -13.42 9.63
N GLU A 561 -23.26 -12.47 9.74
CA GLU A 561 -24.19 -12.33 10.85
C GLU A 561 -25.58 -11.92 10.31
N PRO A 562 -26.67 -12.05 11.09
CA PRO A 562 -27.96 -11.52 10.69
C PRO A 562 -27.88 -10.05 10.27
N GLY A 563 -28.19 -9.75 9.00
CA GLY A 563 -28.13 -8.39 8.45
C GLY A 563 -26.72 -7.88 8.09
N LEU A 564 -25.67 -8.71 8.23
CA LEU A 564 -24.29 -8.40 7.84
C LEU A 564 -23.76 -9.43 6.85
N PHE A 565 -23.41 -8.95 5.66
CA PHE A 565 -22.93 -9.77 4.57
C PHE A 565 -21.51 -9.34 4.20
N THR A 566 -20.62 -10.30 3.99
CA THR A 566 -19.21 -10.03 3.72
C THR A 566 -18.70 -10.83 2.53
N ALA A 567 -17.73 -10.24 1.84
CA ALA A 567 -16.87 -10.93 0.89
C ALA A 567 -15.45 -10.38 1.02
N ALA A 568 -14.46 -11.16 0.58
CA ALA A 568 -13.09 -10.72 0.45
C ALA A 568 -12.60 -11.01 -0.96
N PHE A 569 -11.74 -10.15 -1.48
CA PHE A 569 -11.08 -10.36 -2.76
C PHE A 569 -9.66 -9.82 -2.72
N GLU A 570 -8.78 -10.41 -3.52
CA GLU A 570 -7.48 -9.81 -3.80
C GLU A 570 -7.60 -8.87 -5.00
N ALA A 571 -7.08 -7.66 -4.85
CA ALA A 571 -7.08 -6.66 -5.90
C ALA A 571 -5.90 -6.90 -6.83
N GLU A 572 -6.19 -7.13 -8.12
CA GLU A 572 -5.19 -7.36 -9.16
C GLU A 572 -4.41 -6.09 -9.51
N GLN A 573 -5.06 -4.94 -9.35
CA GLN A 573 -4.53 -3.63 -9.68
C GLN A 573 -4.48 -2.73 -8.44
N LEU A 574 -3.40 -1.96 -8.33
CA LEU A 574 -3.27 -0.88 -7.35
C LEU A 574 -4.09 0.34 -7.81
N GLY A 575 -4.68 1.06 -6.87
CA GLY A 575 -5.49 2.26 -7.12
C GLY A 575 -6.87 2.22 -6.46
N LEU A 576 -7.76 3.12 -6.86
CA LEU A 576 -9.13 3.18 -6.35
C LEU A 576 -10.00 2.08 -6.98
N HIS A 577 -10.65 1.30 -6.13
CA HIS A 577 -11.73 0.41 -6.51
C HIS A 577 -13.06 1.01 -6.05
N THR A 578 -14.03 1.05 -6.96
CA THR A 578 -15.40 1.49 -6.66
C THR A 578 -16.29 0.28 -6.48
N LEU A 579 -17.04 0.23 -5.39
CA LEU A 579 -17.97 -0.84 -5.07
C LEU A 579 -19.39 -0.30 -5.09
N ARG A 580 -20.29 -0.98 -5.79
CA ARG A 580 -21.70 -0.59 -5.89
C ARG A 580 -22.64 -1.74 -5.55
N SER A 581 -23.64 -1.47 -4.72
CA SER A 581 -24.73 -2.39 -4.38
C SER A 581 -26.04 -1.61 -4.36
N GLY A 582 -26.86 -1.77 -5.39
CA GLY A 582 -28.04 -0.93 -5.62
C GLY A 582 -27.67 0.56 -5.69
N ASN A 583 -28.21 1.35 -4.76
CA ASN A 583 -27.94 2.79 -4.66
C ASN A 583 -26.76 3.13 -3.74
N LEU A 584 -26.15 2.14 -3.08
CA LEU A 584 -25.01 2.35 -2.19
C LEU A 584 -23.71 2.27 -2.98
N VAL A 585 -22.82 3.22 -2.71
CA VAL A 585 -21.48 3.27 -3.27
C VAL A 585 -20.48 3.30 -2.13
N ALA A 586 -19.43 2.49 -2.24
CA ALA A 586 -18.28 2.51 -1.36
C ALA A 586 -17.01 2.52 -2.18
N PHE A 587 -15.94 2.99 -1.57
CA PHE A 587 -14.66 3.18 -2.24
C PHE A 587 -13.56 2.61 -1.37
N VAL A 588 -12.55 2.05 -2.02
CA VAL A 588 -11.36 1.54 -1.33
C VAL A 588 -10.13 1.81 -2.17
N SER A 589 -9.10 2.34 -1.55
CA SER A 589 -7.79 2.52 -2.19
C SER A 589 -6.91 1.32 -1.86
N VAL A 590 -6.43 0.65 -2.90
CA VAL A 590 -5.55 -0.52 -2.81
C VAL A 590 -4.14 -0.08 -3.18
N GLY A 591 -3.18 -0.27 -2.28
CA GLY A 591 -1.81 0.17 -2.48
C GLY A 591 -1.51 1.62 -2.03
N PRO A 592 -0.30 2.13 -2.31
CA PRO A 592 0.10 3.49 -1.98
C PRO A 592 -0.76 4.51 -2.75
N ALA A 593 -1.07 5.66 -2.12
CA ALA A 593 -1.94 6.68 -2.71
C ALA A 593 -1.36 7.34 -3.98
N ASN A 594 -0.06 7.24 -4.21
CA ASN A 594 0.61 7.74 -5.40
C ASN A 594 1.84 6.86 -5.70
N PRO A 595 1.68 5.75 -6.45
CA PRO A 595 2.78 4.85 -6.77
C PRO A 595 3.91 5.60 -7.45
N ARG A 596 5.14 5.42 -6.99
CA ARG A 596 6.33 6.10 -7.50
C ARG A 596 6.53 5.90 -9.00
N GLU A 597 6.20 4.71 -9.50
CA GLU A 597 6.28 4.33 -10.92
C GLU A 597 5.27 5.05 -11.83
N LEU A 598 4.18 5.58 -11.27
CA LEU A 598 3.17 6.33 -12.04
C LEU A 598 3.36 7.85 -11.93
N ALA A 599 4.32 8.31 -11.12
CA ALA A 599 4.59 9.73 -10.91
C ALA A 599 5.55 10.34 -11.97
N ASP A 600 6.44 9.53 -12.53
CA ASP A 600 7.31 9.89 -13.66
C ASP A 600 7.28 8.77 -14.71
N VAL A 601 6.36 8.92 -15.66
CA VAL A 601 6.11 7.92 -16.71
C VAL A 601 6.97 8.14 -17.96
N PHE A 602 7.74 9.24 -18.02
CA PHE A 602 8.51 9.57 -19.22
C PHE A 602 9.80 8.78 -19.31
N SER A 603 10.16 8.37 -20.52
CA SER A 603 11.44 7.74 -20.78
C SER A 603 12.58 8.75 -20.59
N ASP A 604 13.59 8.39 -19.80
CA ASP A 604 14.72 9.25 -19.48
C ASP A 604 16.07 8.62 -19.89
N THR A 605 16.94 9.42 -20.49
CA THR A 605 18.30 9.02 -20.86
C THR A 605 19.36 9.68 -19.98
N GLU A 606 19.01 10.59 -19.09
CA GLU A 606 19.99 11.37 -18.31
C GLU A 606 20.26 10.75 -16.93
N ARG A 607 19.26 10.21 -16.21
CA ARG A 607 19.44 9.61 -14.85
C ARG A 607 20.57 8.57 -14.76
N LEU A 608 20.66 7.67 -15.74
CA LEU A 608 21.64 6.57 -15.75
C LEU A 608 22.95 6.91 -16.49
N LYS A 609 23.02 8.08 -17.13
CA LYS A 609 24.13 8.45 -18.03
C LYS A 609 25.47 8.50 -17.34
N ALA A 610 25.54 9.14 -16.17
CA ALA A 610 26.78 9.26 -15.40
C ALA A 610 27.36 7.88 -15.02
N VAL A 611 26.49 6.96 -14.57
CA VAL A 611 26.90 5.60 -14.19
C VAL A 611 27.30 4.79 -15.42
N ALA A 612 26.52 4.84 -16.50
CA ALA A 612 26.82 4.13 -17.74
C ALA A 612 28.15 4.59 -18.37
N GLU A 613 28.38 5.91 -18.47
CA GLU A 613 29.60 6.47 -19.05
C GLU A 613 30.84 6.21 -18.17
N SER A 614 30.71 6.28 -16.84
CA SER A 614 31.82 5.96 -15.92
C SER A 614 32.33 4.52 -16.07
N SER A 615 31.44 3.58 -16.42
CA SER A 615 31.77 2.18 -16.67
C SER A 615 32.40 1.93 -18.07
N GLY A 616 32.44 2.95 -18.92
CA GLY A 616 32.81 2.86 -20.33
C GLY A 616 31.69 2.35 -21.25
N GLY A 617 30.48 2.17 -20.73
CA GLY A 617 29.30 1.73 -21.47
C GLY A 617 28.58 2.87 -22.21
N THR A 618 27.31 2.66 -22.59
CA THR A 618 26.53 3.64 -23.36
C THR A 618 25.06 3.63 -22.98
N ILE A 619 24.43 4.80 -22.94
CA ILE A 619 22.99 4.96 -22.85
C ILE A 619 22.41 5.39 -24.20
N ARG A 620 21.31 4.77 -24.64
CA ARG A 620 20.62 5.16 -25.89
C ARG A 620 19.14 4.81 -25.83
N ARG A 621 18.30 5.64 -26.44
CA ARG A 621 16.90 5.32 -26.71
C ARG A 621 16.80 4.38 -27.91
N LEU A 622 15.90 3.41 -27.83
CA LEU A 622 15.71 2.37 -28.84
C LEU A 622 14.83 2.83 -30.01
N ALA A 623 13.85 3.69 -29.74
CA ALA A 623 13.00 4.29 -30.76
C ALA A 623 13.73 5.47 -31.39
N ASP A 624 13.78 5.49 -32.73
CA ASP A 624 14.20 6.68 -33.47
C ASP A 624 13.07 7.72 -33.55
N ALA A 625 13.35 8.89 -34.14
CA ALA A 625 12.36 9.96 -34.30
C ALA A 625 11.17 9.58 -35.21
N ASN A 626 11.23 8.45 -35.91
CA ASN A 626 10.16 7.92 -36.75
C ASN A 626 9.44 6.73 -36.09
N GLY A 627 9.77 6.40 -34.83
CA GLY A 627 9.19 5.29 -34.07
C GLY A 627 9.75 3.92 -34.41
N ALA A 628 10.79 3.81 -35.25
CA ALA A 628 11.41 2.53 -35.57
C ALA A 628 12.38 2.09 -34.46
N THR A 629 12.23 0.84 -34.01
CA THR A 629 13.08 0.25 -32.97
C THR A 629 14.42 -0.20 -33.55
N THR A 630 15.52 0.41 -33.09
CA THR A 630 16.88 0.07 -33.53
C THR A 630 17.67 -0.63 -32.43
N VAL A 631 17.92 -1.93 -32.60
CA VAL A 631 18.77 -2.71 -31.69
C VAL A 631 20.24 -2.56 -32.08
N PRO A 632 21.15 -2.21 -31.15
CA PRO A 632 22.57 -2.05 -31.45
C PRO A 632 23.28 -3.38 -31.73
N ARG A 633 24.31 -3.36 -32.58
CA ARG A 633 25.14 -4.54 -32.87
C ARG A 633 25.98 -4.91 -31.65
N LEU A 634 26.14 -6.20 -31.36
CA LEU A 634 26.96 -6.68 -30.24
C LEU A 634 28.38 -6.99 -30.74
N GLN A 635 29.40 -6.49 -30.05
CA GLN A 635 30.80 -6.75 -30.40
C GLN A 635 31.62 -7.13 -29.16
N ALA A 636 32.57 -8.06 -29.31
CA ALA A 636 33.55 -8.37 -28.27
C ALA A 636 34.82 -7.53 -28.51
N VAL A 637 35.20 -6.71 -27.54
CA VAL A 637 36.30 -5.73 -27.66
C VAL A 637 37.26 -5.90 -26.48
N ARG A 638 38.53 -6.18 -26.78
CA ARG A 638 39.58 -6.40 -25.76
C ARG A 638 40.19 -5.11 -25.20
N GLY A 639 40.01 -3.97 -25.87
CA GLY A 639 40.53 -2.69 -25.41
C GLY A 639 40.01 -1.51 -26.23
N GLY A 640 40.02 -0.31 -25.63
CA GLY A 640 39.50 0.91 -26.24
C GLY A 640 38.06 1.22 -25.83
N ARG A 641 37.35 1.95 -26.70
CA ARG A 641 35.99 2.41 -26.47
C ARG A 641 35.02 1.23 -26.59
N LEU A 642 34.12 1.05 -25.61
CA LEU A 642 33.19 -0.09 -25.54
C LEU A 642 31.80 0.24 -26.08
N GLY A 643 31.68 1.25 -26.94
CA GLY A 643 30.42 1.54 -27.63
C GLY A 643 30.52 2.66 -28.66
N GLY A 644 29.73 2.54 -29.72
CA GLY A 644 29.62 3.50 -30.82
C GLY A 644 28.17 3.83 -31.16
N ALA A 645 27.97 4.57 -32.27
CA ALA A 645 26.66 5.04 -32.70
C ALA A 645 25.66 3.89 -32.90
N ASP A 646 26.10 2.73 -33.39
CA ASP A 646 25.24 1.62 -33.79
C ASP A 646 25.66 0.26 -33.18
N TRP A 647 26.59 0.27 -32.22
CA TRP A 647 27.08 -0.95 -31.57
C TRP A 647 27.41 -0.76 -30.09
N ILE A 648 27.35 -1.86 -29.33
CA ILE A 648 27.74 -1.97 -27.92
C ILE A 648 28.80 -3.07 -27.74
N GLY A 649 29.76 -2.83 -26.87
CA GLY A 649 30.96 -3.61 -26.70
C GLY A 649 31.02 -4.35 -25.36
N PHE A 650 31.28 -5.64 -25.40
CA PHE A 650 31.55 -6.46 -24.22
C PHE A 650 33.05 -6.67 -24.09
N ARG A 651 33.55 -6.74 -22.84
CA ARG A 651 34.96 -6.98 -22.53
C ARG A 651 35.13 -8.42 -22.05
N PRO A 652 35.52 -9.37 -22.94
CA PRO A 652 35.76 -10.75 -22.53
C PRO A 652 36.96 -10.81 -21.59
N SER A 653 36.94 -11.73 -20.64
CA SER A 653 38.06 -12.04 -19.76
C SER A 653 38.96 -13.09 -20.40
N ASP A 654 40.23 -13.15 -19.96
CA ASP A 654 41.14 -14.24 -20.34
C ASP A 654 41.03 -15.45 -19.39
N SER A 655 39.89 -15.60 -18.70
CA SER A 655 39.66 -16.66 -17.72
C SER A 655 39.59 -18.03 -18.40
N ALA A 656 40.40 -18.97 -17.91
CA ALA A 656 40.41 -20.34 -18.41
C ALA A 656 40.61 -21.33 -17.27
N ASN A 657 39.95 -22.48 -17.37
CA ASN A 657 40.20 -23.61 -16.47
C ASN A 657 41.48 -24.31 -16.92
N ILE A 658 42.41 -24.51 -15.99
CA ILE A 658 43.64 -25.28 -16.25
C ILE A 658 43.28 -26.75 -16.09
N LEU A 659 43.14 -27.47 -17.20
CA LEU A 659 42.79 -28.89 -17.20
C LEU A 659 43.99 -29.78 -16.83
N GLY A 660 45.20 -29.31 -17.13
CA GLY A 660 46.43 -30.03 -16.84
C GLY A 660 47.67 -29.17 -17.03
N VAL A 661 48.69 -29.45 -16.24
CA VAL A 661 50.01 -28.83 -16.34
C VAL A 661 51.02 -29.95 -16.60
N GLU A 662 51.57 -29.99 -17.81
CA GLU A 662 52.68 -30.89 -18.13
C GLU A 662 54.01 -30.13 -17.95
N VAL A 663 54.89 -30.67 -17.11
CA VAL A 663 56.20 -30.08 -16.83
C VAL A 663 57.28 -30.99 -17.43
N TYR A 664 58.03 -30.46 -18.40
CA TYR A 664 59.14 -31.16 -19.04
C TYR A 664 60.47 -30.61 -18.49
N PRO A 665 61.16 -31.30 -17.57
CA PRO A 665 62.46 -30.85 -17.07
C PRO A 665 63.53 -30.97 -18.16
N LEU A 666 64.18 -29.85 -18.51
CA LEU A 666 65.18 -29.81 -19.59
C LEU A 666 66.56 -30.27 -19.13
N ALA A 667 66.88 -30.13 -17.84
CA ALA A 667 68.23 -30.32 -17.33
C ALA A 667 68.46 -31.61 -16.51
N LEU A 668 67.41 -32.41 -16.29
CA LEU A 668 67.44 -33.68 -15.55
C LEU A 668 67.09 -34.91 -16.41
N GLY A 669 66.96 -34.74 -17.74
CA GLY A 669 66.67 -35.83 -18.69
C GLY A 669 67.91 -36.55 -19.23
N LEU A 670 67.70 -37.69 -19.92
CA LEU A 670 68.75 -38.48 -20.57
C LEU A 670 69.61 -37.65 -21.53
N TRP A 671 69.02 -36.67 -22.23
CA TRP A 671 69.74 -35.76 -23.13
C TRP A 671 70.67 -34.81 -22.40
N ALA A 672 70.27 -34.29 -21.23
CA ALA A 672 71.12 -33.43 -20.41
C ALA A 672 72.28 -34.22 -19.80
N LEU A 673 72.02 -35.44 -19.33
CA LEU A 673 73.05 -36.39 -18.87
C LEU A 673 74.03 -36.77 -19.98
N ALA A 674 73.53 -37.03 -21.19
CA ALA A 674 74.37 -37.31 -22.36
C ALA A 674 75.25 -36.11 -22.74
N ALA A 675 74.69 -34.89 -22.73
CA ALA A 675 75.44 -33.66 -22.99
C ALA A 675 76.53 -33.42 -21.93
N LEU A 676 76.22 -33.64 -20.65
CA LEU A 676 77.18 -33.55 -19.55
C LEU A 676 78.29 -34.61 -19.69
N ALA A 677 77.93 -35.87 -19.94
CA ALA A 677 78.88 -36.96 -20.13
C ALA A 677 79.79 -36.71 -21.34
N LEU A 678 79.24 -36.21 -22.46
CA LEU A 678 80.00 -35.83 -23.64
C LEU A 678 80.97 -34.67 -23.35
N ALA A 679 80.53 -33.65 -22.58
CA ALA A 679 81.38 -32.53 -22.19
C ALA A 679 82.55 -32.98 -21.28
N VAL A 680 82.29 -33.87 -20.31
CA VAL A 680 83.31 -34.45 -19.43
C VAL A 680 84.27 -35.36 -20.20
N LEU A 681 83.75 -36.18 -21.11
CA LEU A 681 84.55 -37.10 -21.93
C LEU A 681 85.42 -36.32 -22.95
N ALA A 682 84.88 -35.26 -23.55
CA ALA A 682 85.65 -34.34 -24.40
C ALA A 682 86.73 -33.61 -23.61
N MET A 683 86.41 -33.14 -22.39
CA MET A 683 87.40 -32.55 -21.48
C MET A 683 88.52 -33.54 -21.15
N TRP A 684 88.18 -34.79 -20.82
CA TRP A 684 89.15 -35.83 -20.47
C TRP A 684 90.04 -36.23 -21.66
N LEU A 685 89.48 -36.39 -22.85
CA LEU A 685 90.23 -36.74 -24.06
C LEU A 685 91.20 -35.62 -24.51
N VAL A 686 90.79 -34.35 -24.38
CA VAL A 686 91.62 -33.20 -24.77
C VAL A 686 92.74 -32.94 -23.75
N GLU A 687 92.47 -33.11 -22.45
CA GLU A 687 93.50 -32.94 -21.41
C GLU A 687 94.44 -34.16 -21.31
N GLY A 688 93.93 -35.39 -21.49
CA GLY A 688 94.72 -36.63 -21.44
C GLY A 688 95.73 -36.76 -22.59
N ARG A 689 95.48 -36.15 -23.74
CA ARG A 689 96.43 -36.14 -24.88
C ARG A 689 97.67 -35.28 -24.63
N ARG A 690 97.66 -34.35 -23.67
CA ARG A 690 98.84 -33.53 -23.31
C ARG A 690 99.76 -34.17 -22.27
N GLY A 691 99.33 -35.22 -21.58
CA GLY A 691 100.17 -35.95 -20.60
C GLY A 691 101.21 -36.90 -21.20
N ARG A 692 101.24 -37.07 -22.54
CA ARG A 692 102.22 -37.91 -23.25
C ARG A 692 103.32 -37.11 -23.97
N ALA A 693 103.35 -35.79 -23.82
CA ALA A 693 104.39 -34.92 -24.35
C ALA A 693 104.82 -33.94 -23.24
N ALA A 694 105.52 -34.48 -22.24
CA ALA A 694 106.34 -33.75 -21.29
C ALA A 694 107.52 -34.65 -20.93
#